data_AF-A0A2N3PHA6-F1
#
_entry.id   AF-A0A2N3PHA6-F1
#
_cell.length_a   1.000
_cell.length_b   1.000
_cell.length_c   1.000
_cell.angle_alpha   90.00
_cell.angle_beta   90.00
_cell.angle_gamma   90.00
#
_symmetry.space_group_name_H-M   'P 1'
#
loop_
_entity.id
_entity.type
_entity.pdbx_description
1 polymer ?
#
loop_
_entity_poly.entity_id
_entity_poly.type
_entity_poly.pdbx_seq_one_letter_code
_entity_poly.pdbx_strand_id
1 'polypeptide(L)'
;MIWKEEDVVDLTESKKAIQSSVSKWSHIDDANRAIDASLEDVNFAFHTGMENNPFWMVDLEGVYAIDCIRITNRKELKHQKINKNLKVECSLDKANWINLDLSLFEWTDLEVLEINVLQSLKARYIKISLNTRGHLVLRRVEVLQRRYHYIAGSRLDGLGMRLATIISAMYVAEKLGGEFKFVFSWLNGTNDDGRCDVKGQEGVSFCNQILMAEKIFSKEFLQKHLISSKYRSHGNDIVNLSFKDSKSSFLRHKWGAFTGKVGPHKCMRDLVPEEALKDLKKCYESIQWSDRCAQMIQEVEYICSDIIANDFVIMHLRGGEVVLGEFRIAPELWMHTKHFPYEVAIEIAKMEWERNHIVIIGQDFKSNRILEDYLNQIKPNKDIQIYSVDSLIEGRYNYTNQERAFFDMNFLSKAKKIYSTGSSVFSNTASMIAGRELVCSFYDIYSDEELYNIIQKNIHCLEIGNLHRAYCYYRLYAFAKKLNKPLDVAYQWLSKAMQEDSENDFYRVAMVDLLFAKRDLKTADVYLKTECLNREHFFEAIWGLHNVMNKWAFPIYDPLRDRYLKFASAKYPYISYMAAKISVCRKHLDDALKFIDDSLKAEPDNQQFLSYQKDIKALLSKPMKQAKDPKQLSLTKLEQFSKAKSSHKNSTPSAKVRIQNQLSYRLGQEMILNSKSLSGYMRMPYELLCIVYKYKQEKKAYQEKIKKNPSLKLPPLESYADYKEALKYKNHLSYRLGEALIEANRTWWRGGYIKFLFELGTIRNR
;
A
#
# COMPACT_ATOMS: atom_id res chain seq x y z
N MET A 1 -4.12 -11.87 19.31
CA MET A 1 -4.98 -10.83 19.89
C MET A 1 -4.41 -9.44 19.57
N ILE A 2 -5.05 -8.32 19.98
CA ILE A 2 -4.47 -6.97 19.77
C ILE A 2 -3.45 -6.59 20.84
N TRP A 3 -3.71 -7.00 22.08
CA TRP A 3 -2.85 -6.67 23.22
C TRP A 3 -1.55 -7.45 23.18
N LYS A 4 -0.52 -6.82 23.74
CA LYS A 4 0.75 -7.46 24.05
C LYS A 4 0.59 -8.25 25.35
N GLU A 5 1.44 -9.26 25.55
CA GLU A 5 1.37 -10.15 26.73
C GLU A 5 1.51 -9.35 28.04
N GLU A 6 2.39 -8.35 28.08
CA GLU A 6 2.59 -7.51 29.26
C GLU A 6 1.41 -6.57 29.57
N ASP A 7 0.48 -6.40 28.62
CA ASP A 7 -0.67 -5.50 28.74
C ASP A 7 -1.96 -6.23 29.08
N VAL A 8 -1.88 -7.52 29.40
CA VAL A 8 -2.99 -8.32 29.90
C VAL A 8 -2.68 -8.90 31.28
N VAL A 9 -3.71 -9.38 31.94
CA VAL A 9 -3.64 -10.19 33.16
C VAL A 9 -4.32 -11.51 32.84
N ASP A 10 -3.68 -12.63 33.16
CA ASP A 10 -4.34 -13.93 33.13
C ASP A 10 -5.14 -14.13 34.41
N LEU A 11 -6.45 -14.14 34.28
CA LEU A 11 -7.39 -14.30 35.38
C LEU A 11 -7.44 -15.73 35.91
N THR A 12 -6.85 -16.70 35.20
CA THR A 12 -6.81 -18.09 35.65
C THR A 12 -5.70 -18.39 36.64
N GLU A 13 -4.74 -17.48 36.80
CA GLU A 13 -3.60 -17.69 37.66
C GLU A 13 -4.03 -17.91 39.13
N SER A 14 -3.52 -18.99 39.72
CA SER A 14 -3.87 -19.44 41.09
C SER A 14 -5.37 -19.75 41.31
N LYS A 15 -6.14 -19.98 40.23
CA LYS A 15 -7.56 -20.38 40.32
C LYS A 15 -7.73 -21.90 40.39
N LYS A 16 -8.98 -22.33 40.54
CA LYS A 16 -9.33 -23.75 40.63
C LYS A 16 -10.03 -24.22 39.37
N ALA A 17 -9.44 -25.25 38.76
CA ALA A 17 -9.99 -25.96 37.62
C ALA A 17 -10.39 -27.39 38.00
N ILE A 18 -11.39 -27.90 37.28
CA ILE A 18 -11.86 -29.28 37.34
C ILE A 18 -11.98 -29.86 35.93
N GLN A 19 -11.98 -31.18 35.84
CA GLN A 19 -12.20 -31.91 34.58
C GLN A 19 -13.23 -33.01 34.77
N SER A 20 -13.84 -33.46 33.67
CA SER A 20 -14.91 -34.46 33.67
C SER A 20 -14.47 -35.83 34.19
N SER A 21 -13.24 -36.25 33.85
CA SER A 21 -12.67 -37.52 34.26
C SER A 21 -11.15 -37.45 34.27
N VAL A 22 -10.51 -38.37 34.98
CA VAL A 22 -9.05 -38.57 34.94
C VAL A 22 -8.72 -39.79 34.10
N SER A 23 -7.53 -39.79 33.49
CA SER A 23 -6.99 -40.93 32.77
C SER A 23 -5.86 -41.59 33.57
N LYS A 24 -5.40 -42.75 33.10
CA LYS A 24 -4.19 -43.39 33.68
C LYS A 24 -2.90 -42.57 33.50
N TRP A 25 -2.95 -41.49 32.70
CA TRP A 25 -1.85 -40.56 32.47
C TRP A 25 -2.07 -39.21 33.16
N SER A 26 -3.13 -39.07 33.97
CA SER A 26 -3.38 -37.87 34.76
C SER A 26 -2.44 -37.78 35.94
N HIS A 27 -2.03 -36.56 36.26
CA HIS A 27 -1.27 -36.24 37.47
C HIS A 27 -2.21 -35.86 38.63
N ILE A 28 -1.63 -35.69 39.83
CA ILE A 28 -2.34 -35.07 40.95
C ILE A 28 -2.70 -33.63 40.56
N ASP A 29 -3.93 -33.22 40.90
CA ASP A 29 -4.51 -31.92 40.54
C ASP A 29 -4.44 -31.61 39.02
N ASP A 30 -4.64 -32.66 38.21
CA ASP A 30 -4.46 -32.65 36.75
C ASP A 30 -5.05 -31.41 36.08
N ALA A 31 -6.30 -31.04 36.40
CA ALA A 31 -6.99 -29.92 35.79
C ALA A 31 -6.30 -28.57 36.05
N ASN A 32 -5.74 -28.34 37.24
CA ASN A 32 -5.09 -27.08 37.62
C ASN A 32 -3.77 -26.87 36.86
N ARG A 33 -3.11 -27.95 36.42
CA ARG A 33 -1.87 -27.86 35.64
C ARG A 33 -2.04 -27.10 34.32
N ALA A 34 -3.27 -27.02 33.79
CA ALA A 34 -3.57 -26.25 32.57
C ALA A 34 -3.52 -24.72 32.78
N ILE A 35 -3.61 -24.26 34.02
CA ILE A 35 -3.59 -22.84 34.42
C ILE A 35 -2.37 -22.51 35.31
N ASP A 36 -1.48 -23.48 35.49
CA ASP A 36 -0.24 -23.31 36.25
C ASP A 36 0.85 -22.72 35.35
N ALA A 37 1.20 -21.46 35.62
CA ALA A 37 2.23 -20.77 34.86
C ALA A 37 3.66 -21.28 35.15
N SER A 38 3.87 -21.99 36.27
CA SER A 38 5.17 -22.49 36.73
C SER A 38 5.55 -23.86 36.15
N LEU A 39 4.62 -24.55 35.51
CA LEU A 39 4.84 -25.90 35.01
C LEU A 39 5.92 -25.92 33.90
N GLU A 40 7.00 -26.69 34.11
CA GLU A 40 8.11 -26.78 33.14
C GLU A 40 7.76 -27.66 31.93
N ASP A 41 7.12 -28.83 32.15
CA ASP A 41 6.59 -29.70 31.08
C ASP A 41 5.08 -29.49 30.89
N VAL A 42 4.76 -28.39 30.21
CA VAL A 42 3.39 -28.02 29.85
C VAL A 42 2.79 -28.91 28.75
N ASN A 43 3.56 -29.73 28.01
CA ASN A 43 2.98 -30.50 26.91
C ASN A 43 1.98 -31.55 27.42
N PHE A 44 2.13 -32.00 28.66
CA PHE A 44 1.21 -32.91 29.35
C PHE A 44 0.58 -32.24 30.59
N ALA A 45 -0.03 -31.07 30.41
CA ALA A 45 -0.68 -30.34 31.50
C ALA A 45 -1.81 -31.16 32.13
N PHE A 46 -2.85 -31.53 31.37
CA PHE A 46 -3.92 -32.43 31.85
C PHE A 46 -4.38 -33.43 30.79
N HIS A 47 -5.14 -34.45 31.21
CA HIS A 47 -5.67 -35.49 30.34
C HIS A 47 -6.95 -36.15 30.84
N THR A 48 -8.06 -36.00 30.11
CA THR A 48 -9.30 -36.72 30.45
C THR A 48 -9.27 -38.20 30.04
N GLY A 49 -10.15 -39.01 30.64
CA GLY A 49 -10.51 -40.31 30.08
C GLY A 49 -11.07 -40.22 28.66
N MET A 50 -11.23 -41.36 27.99
CA MET A 50 -11.89 -41.44 26.68
C MET A 50 -13.40 -41.51 26.91
N GLU A 51 -14.11 -40.41 26.70
CA GLU A 51 -15.54 -40.32 26.99
C GLU A 51 -16.27 -39.43 25.98
N ASN A 52 -17.60 -39.41 26.05
CA ASN A 52 -18.41 -38.50 25.24
C ASN A 52 -18.41 -37.11 25.87
N ASN A 53 -18.07 -36.10 25.08
CA ASN A 53 -18.04 -34.70 25.49
C ASN A 53 -17.20 -34.43 26.77
N PRO A 54 -15.94 -34.90 26.84
CA PRO A 54 -15.06 -34.57 27.96
C PRO A 54 -14.92 -33.06 28.11
N PHE A 55 -14.80 -32.58 29.35
CA PHE A 55 -14.67 -31.16 29.64
C PHE A 55 -13.58 -30.84 30.65
N TRP A 56 -13.12 -29.61 30.57
CA TRP A 56 -12.31 -28.91 31.54
C TRP A 56 -13.00 -27.59 31.87
N MET A 57 -12.96 -27.15 33.13
CA MET A 57 -13.62 -25.93 33.56
C MET A 57 -12.85 -25.24 34.68
N VAL A 58 -12.72 -23.91 34.60
CA VAL A 58 -12.15 -23.07 35.67
C VAL A 58 -13.23 -22.22 36.33
N ASP A 59 -13.15 -22.11 37.66
CA ASP A 59 -13.84 -21.08 38.46
C ASP A 59 -12.86 -19.92 38.69
N LEU A 60 -13.14 -18.75 38.11
CA LEU A 60 -12.34 -17.54 38.32
C LEU A 60 -12.54 -16.93 39.72
N GLU A 61 -13.48 -17.47 40.52
CA GLU A 61 -13.84 -17.04 41.87
C GLU A 61 -14.49 -15.65 41.96
N GLY A 62 -14.67 -14.99 40.82
CA GLY A 62 -15.35 -13.71 40.66
C GLY A 62 -15.87 -13.54 39.23
N VAL A 63 -16.72 -12.53 39.01
CA VAL A 63 -17.21 -12.19 37.67
C VAL A 63 -16.28 -11.15 37.04
N TYR A 64 -15.67 -11.48 35.91
CA TYR A 64 -14.74 -10.61 35.21
C TYR A 64 -15.20 -10.31 33.80
N ALA A 65 -14.90 -9.10 33.31
CA ALA A 65 -15.01 -8.77 31.89
C ALA A 65 -13.82 -9.36 31.13
N ILE A 66 -14.09 -10.23 30.16
CA ILE A 66 -13.07 -11.03 29.47
C ILE A 66 -12.68 -10.34 28.16
N ASP A 67 -11.38 -10.25 27.88
CA ASP A 67 -10.87 -9.76 26.60
C ASP A 67 -10.58 -10.88 25.62
N CYS A 68 -9.90 -11.93 26.07
CA CYS A 68 -9.54 -13.06 25.23
C CYS A 68 -9.49 -14.35 26.05
N ILE A 69 -10.03 -15.44 25.52
CA ILE A 69 -9.76 -16.80 26.03
C ILE A 69 -8.72 -17.41 25.11
N ARG A 70 -7.54 -17.74 25.64
CA ARG A 70 -6.45 -18.37 24.89
C ARG A 70 -6.32 -19.82 25.31
N ILE A 71 -6.32 -20.71 24.33
CA ILE A 71 -6.16 -22.14 24.53
C ILE A 71 -4.96 -22.61 23.73
N THR A 72 -3.99 -23.20 24.41
CA THR A 72 -2.82 -23.81 23.77
C THR A 72 -3.00 -25.33 23.76
N ASN A 73 -2.95 -25.93 22.58
CA ASN A 73 -3.02 -27.37 22.37
C ASN A 73 -1.71 -28.05 22.75
N ARG A 74 -1.78 -29.39 22.90
CA ARG A 74 -0.59 -30.23 22.87
C ARG A 74 0.12 -30.17 21.51
N LYS A 75 1.42 -30.47 21.49
CA LYS A 75 2.26 -30.44 20.28
C LYS A 75 1.92 -31.53 19.28
N GLU A 76 1.35 -32.67 19.71
CA GLU A 76 1.07 -33.77 18.80
C GLU A 76 -0.13 -33.47 17.90
N LEU A 77 0.09 -33.54 16.59
CA LEU A 77 -0.91 -33.19 15.57
C LEU A 77 -2.23 -33.97 15.70
N LYS A 78 -2.21 -35.20 16.23
CA LYS A 78 -3.43 -35.99 16.46
C LYS A 78 -4.37 -35.31 17.47
N HIS A 79 -3.82 -34.73 18.52
CA HIS A 79 -4.57 -34.03 19.56
C HIS A 79 -5.03 -32.65 19.06
N GLN A 80 -4.16 -31.94 18.35
CA GLN A 80 -4.52 -30.67 17.69
C GLN A 80 -5.71 -30.80 16.73
N LYS A 81 -5.78 -31.90 15.97
CA LYS A 81 -6.90 -32.17 15.05
C LYS A 81 -8.22 -32.44 15.79
N ILE A 82 -8.17 -33.21 16.88
CA ILE A 82 -9.37 -33.53 17.69
C ILE A 82 -9.90 -32.26 18.35
N ASN A 83 -9.01 -31.44 18.92
CA ASN A 83 -9.34 -30.18 19.59
C ASN A 83 -9.81 -29.06 18.63
N LYS A 84 -9.94 -29.32 17.33
CA LYS A 84 -10.70 -28.40 16.46
C LYS A 84 -12.19 -28.42 16.75
N ASN A 85 -12.69 -29.49 17.37
CA ASN A 85 -14.10 -29.67 17.73
C ASN A 85 -14.41 -29.15 19.14
N LEU A 86 -13.61 -28.18 19.62
CA LEU A 86 -13.82 -27.55 20.90
C LEU A 86 -15.08 -26.71 20.90
N LYS A 87 -15.81 -26.78 22.00
CA LYS A 87 -16.89 -25.89 22.41
C LYS A 87 -16.40 -25.13 23.64
N VAL A 88 -16.62 -23.82 23.65
CA VAL A 88 -16.25 -22.97 24.78
C VAL A 88 -17.51 -22.28 25.27
N GLU A 89 -17.82 -22.47 26.54
CA GLU A 89 -19.01 -21.95 27.20
C GLU A 89 -18.62 -21.11 28.41
N CYS A 90 -19.33 -20.02 28.62
CA CYS A 90 -19.10 -19.11 29.73
C CYS A 90 -20.36 -18.96 30.57
N SER A 91 -20.21 -18.84 31.89
CA SER A 91 -21.32 -18.67 32.82
C SER A 91 -20.96 -17.71 33.96
N LEU A 92 -21.98 -17.02 34.46
CA LEU A 92 -21.87 -16.18 35.67
C LEU A 92 -22.14 -16.98 36.95
N ASP A 93 -22.97 -18.02 36.87
CA ASP A 93 -23.66 -18.64 38.01
C ASP A 93 -23.66 -20.19 37.99
N LYS A 94 -23.02 -20.82 36.99
CA LYS A 94 -23.08 -22.27 36.66
C LYS A 94 -24.44 -22.81 36.22
N ALA A 95 -25.52 -22.04 36.30
CA ALA A 95 -26.85 -22.45 35.86
C ALA A 95 -27.08 -22.09 34.39
N ASN A 96 -26.71 -20.87 34.00
CA ASN A 96 -26.92 -20.34 32.67
C ASN A 96 -25.60 -20.28 31.90
N TRP A 97 -25.55 -20.92 30.72
CA TRP A 97 -24.35 -21.04 29.91
C TRP A 97 -24.53 -20.35 28.55
N ILE A 98 -23.56 -19.52 28.20
CA ILE A 98 -23.46 -18.87 26.88
C ILE A 98 -22.41 -19.62 26.09
N ASN A 99 -22.81 -20.24 24.98
CA ASN A 99 -21.89 -20.86 24.03
C ASN A 99 -21.26 -19.78 23.12
N LEU A 100 -19.94 -19.80 22.98
CA LEU A 100 -19.24 -18.85 22.12
C LEU A 100 -19.33 -19.27 20.65
N ASP A 101 -19.61 -18.30 19.78
CA ASP A 101 -19.73 -18.53 18.35
C ASP A 101 -18.37 -18.91 17.73
N LEU A 102 -18.37 -19.96 16.90
CA LEU A 102 -17.16 -20.46 16.24
C LEU A 102 -16.51 -19.44 15.30
N SER A 103 -17.24 -18.42 14.85
CA SER A 103 -16.70 -17.29 14.07
C SER A 103 -15.70 -16.44 14.86
N LEU A 104 -15.71 -16.51 16.20
CA LEU A 104 -14.75 -15.82 17.07
C LEU A 104 -13.43 -16.59 17.24
N PHE A 105 -13.35 -17.83 16.75
CA PHE A 105 -12.24 -18.73 17.01
C PHE A 105 -11.11 -18.48 15.99
N GLU A 106 -10.03 -17.82 16.44
CA GLU A 106 -8.85 -17.57 15.62
C GLU A 106 -7.75 -18.59 15.95
N TRP A 107 -7.58 -19.60 15.09
CA TRP A 107 -6.50 -20.59 15.22
C TRP A 107 -5.20 -20.11 14.55
N THR A 108 -4.09 -20.21 15.29
CA THR A 108 -2.72 -20.07 14.78
C THR A 108 -2.07 -21.44 14.72
N ASP A 109 -1.83 -21.93 13.49
CA ASP A 109 -1.20 -23.23 13.18
C ASP A 109 -1.78 -24.46 13.92
N LEU A 110 -3.05 -24.37 14.36
CA LEU A 110 -3.73 -25.38 15.20
C LEU A 110 -3.11 -25.60 16.58
N GLU A 111 -2.11 -24.80 16.95
CA GLU A 111 -1.45 -24.86 18.23
C GLU A 111 -2.11 -23.94 19.24
N VAL A 112 -2.39 -22.69 18.85
CA VAL A 112 -3.01 -21.70 19.72
C VAL A 112 -4.36 -21.27 19.14
N LEU A 113 -5.40 -21.32 19.96
CA LEU A 113 -6.71 -20.75 19.70
C LEU A 113 -6.88 -19.51 20.56
N GLU A 114 -7.17 -18.37 19.93
CA GLU A 114 -7.58 -17.15 20.61
C GLU A 114 -9.04 -16.84 20.29
N ILE A 115 -9.84 -16.61 21.33
CA ILE A 115 -11.24 -16.20 21.22
C ILE A 115 -11.35 -14.78 21.74
N ASN A 116 -11.28 -13.80 20.83
CA ASN A 116 -11.24 -12.38 21.17
C ASN A 116 -12.67 -11.82 21.35
N VAL A 117 -13.09 -11.63 22.61
CA VAL A 117 -14.43 -11.11 22.96
C VAL A 117 -14.42 -9.64 23.39
N LEU A 118 -13.24 -9.03 23.58
CA LEU A 118 -13.04 -7.59 23.75
C LEU A 118 -13.99 -6.96 24.82
N GLN A 119 -14.17 -7.61 25.97
CA GLN A 119 -15.06 -7.23 27.08
C GLN A 119 -16.56 -7.22 26.78
N SER A 120 -17.03 -7.71 25.63
CA SER A 120 -18.48 -7.91 25.44
C SER A 120 -19.06 -9.11 26.17
N LEU A 121 -18.22 -9.84 26.91
CA LEU A 121 -18.60 -10.98 27.73
C LEU A 121 -18.07 -10.80 29.15
N LYS A 122 -18.94 -11.03 30.14
CA LYS A 122 -18.54 -11.24 31.53
C LYS A 122 -18.72 -12.71 31.89
N ALA A 123 -17.78 -13.30 32.62
CA ALA A 123 -17.91 -14.67 33.12
C ALA A 123 -17.21 -14.85 34.46
N ARG A 124 -17.70 -15.83 35.23
CA ARG A 124 -17.00 -16.42 36.37
C ARG A 124 -16.49 -17.82 36.04
N TYR A 125 -17.24 -18.56 35.22
CA TYR A 125 -16.93 -19.93 34.86
C TYR A 125 -16.66 -20.03 33.37
N ILE A 126 -15.57 -20.69 33.01
CA ILE A 126 -15.21 -20.98 31.62
C ILE A 126 -15.09 -22.49 31.49
N LYS A 127 -15.90 -23.07 30.61
CA LYS A 127 -15.93 -24.51 30.33
C LYS A 127 -15.50 -24.76 28.89
N ILE A 128 -14.55 -25.66 28.72
CA ILE A 128 -14.01 -26.09 27.44
C ILE A 128 -14.34 -27.57 27.31
N SER A 129 -15.04 -27.96 26.25
CA SER A 129 -15.41 -29.35 26.00
C SER A 129 -15.16 -29.76 24.55
N LEU A 130 -15.01 -31.06 24.31
CA LEU A 130 -15.14 -31.59 22.95
C LEU A 130 -16.62 -31.82 22.62
N ASN A 131 -17.04 -31.57 21.38
CA ASN A 131 -18.38 -31.95 20.89
C ASN A 131 -18.43 -33.38 20.34
N THR A 132 -17.39 -34.18 20.61
CA THR A 132 -17.23 -35.54 20.10
C THR A 132 -16.71 -36.45 21.20
N ARG A 133 -16.79 -37.76 20.99
CA ARG A 133 -16.06 -38.72 21.83
C ARG A 133 -14.55 -38.53 21.66
N GLY A 134 -13.80 -38.46 22.74
CA GLY A 134 -12.36 -38.20 22.67
C GLY A 134 -11.68 -38.10 24.02
N HIS A 135 -10.38 -37.80 23.98
CA HIS A 135 -9.64 -37.28 25.12
C HIS A 135 -9.51 -35.76 24.96
N LEU A 136 -9.96 -35.00 25.96
CA LEU A 136 -9.64 -33.58 26.02
C LEU A 136 -8.25 -33.44 26.67
N VAL A 137 -7.34 -32.84 25.91
CA VAL A 137 -5.97 -32.60 26.32
C VAL A 137 -5.56 -31.21 25.86
N LEU A 138 -5.15 -30.33 26.77
CA LEU A 138 -4.64 -29.00 26.45
C LEU A 138 -3.31 -28.80 27.19
N ARG A 139 -2.50 -27.88 26.67
CA ARG A 139 -1.23 -27.46 27.23
C ARG A 139 -1.41 -26.31 28.22
N ARG A 140 -2.27 -25.35 27.88
CA ARG A 140 -2.51 -24.16 28.69
C ARG A 140 -3.87 -23.55 28.36
N VAL A 141 -4.54 -22.99 29.35
CA VAL A 141 -5.74 -22.19 29.17
C VAL A 141 -5.54 -20.88 29.93
N GLU A 142 -5.73 -19.76 29.25
CA GLU A 142 -5.57 -18.43 29.81
C GLU A 142 -6.85 -17.64 29.56
N VAL A 143 -7.31 -16.89 30.56
CA VAL A 143 -8.48 -16.01 30.45
C VAL A 143 -7.99 -14.60 30.69
N LEU A 144 -7.77 -13.89 29.60
CA LEU A 144 -7.04 -12.64 29.57
C LEU A 144 -7.97 -11.46 29.70
N GLN A 145 -7.60 -10.50 30.55
CA GLN A 145 -8.21 -9.19 30.69
C GLN A 145 -7.16 -8.10 30.42
N ARG A 146 -7.50 -7.09 29.61
CA ARG A 146 -6.59 -5.98 29.32
C ARG A 146 -6.33 -5.13 30.57
N ARG A 147 -5.12 -4.57 30.65
CA ARG A 147 -4.76 -3.52 31.62
C ARG A 147 -5.05 -2.11 31.08
N TYR A 148 -4.97 -1.96 29.76
CA TYR A 148 -5.08 -0.66 29.09
C TYR A 148 -5.96 -0.74 27.83
N HIS A 149 -6.57 0.39 27.50
CA HIS A 149 -7.04 0.71 26.16
C HIS A 149 -5.87 1.22 25.32
N TYR A 150 -5.93 1.03 24.01
CA TYR A 150 -4.86 1.45 23.11
C TYR A 150 -5.20 2.69 22.32
N ILE A 151 -4.23 3.61 22.21
CA ILE A 151 -4.21 4.61 21.15
C ILE A 151 -3.17 4.16 20.12
N ALA A 152 -3.65 3.82 18.93
CA ALA A 152 -2.85 3.17 17.90
C ALA A 152 -2.45 4.16 16.79
N GLY A 153 -1.14 4.32 16.60
CA GLY A 153 -0.59 4.91 15.38
C GLY A 153 -0.48 3.84 14.30
N SER A 154 -1.30 3.90 13.25
CA SER A 154 -1.17 2.92 12.16
C SER A 154 -1.69 3.47 10.85
N ARG A 155 -0.82 3.49 9.84
CA ARG A 155 -1.14 3.83 8.46
C ARG A 155 -0.33 3.01 7.49
N LEU A 156 -0.83 2.94 6.27
CA LEU A 156 -0.21 2.17 5.19
C LEU A 156 0.52 3.02 4.17
N ASP A 157 0.43 4.34 4.27
CA ASP A 157 1.00 5.30 3.33
C ASP A 157 2.50 5.53 3.57
N GLY A 158 3.05 6.56 2.90
CA GLY A 158 4.45 6.97 3.02
C GLY A 158 4.91 7.32 4.45
N LEU A 159 6.23 7.36 4.64
CA LEU A 159 6.91 7.53 5.92
C LEU A 159 6.35 8.69 6.77
N GLY A 160 6.16 9.88 6.18
CA GLY A 160 5.69 11.05 6.91
C GLY A 160 4.31 10.85 7.57
N MET A 161 3.39 10.15 6.90
CA MET A 161 2.08 9.82 7.47
C MET A 161 2.19 8.81 8.61
N ARG A 162 3.05 7.80 8.47
CA ARG A 162 3.26 6.80 9.52
C ARG A 162 3.83 7.44 10.79
N LEU A 163 4.87 8.26 10.66
CA LEU A 163 5.45 8.96 11.82
C LEU A 163 4.47 9.97 12.42
N ALA A 164 3.72 10.73 11.61
CA ALA A 164 2.69 11.65 12.15
C ALA A 164 1.68 10.92 13.03
N THR A 165 1.20 9.74 12.62
CA THR A 165 0.26 8.96 13.43
C THR A 165 0.89 8.39 14.70
N ILE A 166 2.15 7.96 14.63
CA ILE A 166 2.89 7.49 15.81
C ILE A 166 3.05 8.62 16.83
N ILE A 167 3.56 9.78 16.42
CA ILE A 167 3.74 10.96 17.28
C ILE A 167 2.39 11.40 17.87
N SER A 168 1.34 11.41 17.06
CA SER A 168 -0.01 11.76 17.52
C SER A 168 -0.56 10.76 18.53
N ALA A 169 -0.33 9.47 18.32
CA ALA A 169 -0.80 8.41 19.21
C ALA A 169 -0.06 8.44 20.56
N MET A 170 1.25 8.72 20.54
CA MET A 170 2.04 8.97 21.75
C MET A 170 1.45 10.15 22.55
N TYR A 171 1.26 11.30 21.90
CA TYR A 171 0.69 12.49 22.52
C TYR A 171 -0.69 12.26 23.13
N VAL A 172 -1.61 11.64 22.38
CA VAL A 172 -2.98 11.39 22.86
C VAL A 172 -2.98 10.39 24.02
N ALA A 173 -2.18 9.32 23.95
CA ALA A 173 -2.09 8.35 25.05
C ALA A 173 -1.53 9.01 26.33
N GLU A 174 -0.48 9.83 26.20
CA GLU A 174 0.14 10.55 27.32
C GLU A 174 -0.84 11.51 27.99
N LYS A 175 -1.57 12.32 27.20
CA LYS A 175 -2.57 13.26 27.72
C LYS A 175 -3.77 12.58 28.38
N LEU A 176 -4.18 11.41 27.89
CA LEU A 176 -5.26 10.65 28.51
C LEU A 176 -4.83 9.99 29.83
N GLY A 177 -3.60 9.48 29.89
CA GLY A 177 -2.98 8.87 31.07
C GLY A 177 -3.75 7.68 31.67
N GLY A 178 -3.07 6.92 32.54
CA GLY A 178 -3.65 5.90 33.44
C GLY A 178 -4.19 4.63 32.75
N GLU A 179 -5.23 4.78 31.93
CA GLU A 179 -5.99 3.70 31.30
C GLU A 179 -5.65 3.51 29.82
N PHE A 180 -4.93 4.46 29.21
CA PHE A 180 -4.57 4.42 27.79
C PHE A 180 -3.07 4.23 27.60
N LYS A 181 -2.70 3.36 26.67
CA LYS A 181 -1.32 3.08 26.29
C LYS A 181 -1.10 3.31 24.80
N PHE A 182 0.01 3.94 24.46
CA PHE A 182 0.45 4.09 23.07
C PHE A 182 0.98 2.76 22.51
N VAL A 183 0.48 2.41 21.32
CA VAL A 183 1.00 1.33 20.47
C VAL A 183 1.01 1.78 19.02
N PHE A 184 1.72 1.05 18.16
CA PHE A 184 1.66 1.27 16.73
C PHE A 184 1.78 -0.03 15.95
N SER A 185 1.33 -0.03 14.70
CA SER A 185 1.55 -1.16 13.80
C SER A 185 2.27 -0.70 12.53
N TRP A 186 3.01 -1.61 11.92
CA TRP A 186 3.81 -1.32 10.73
C TRP A 186 3.68 -2.44 9.71
N LEU A 187 3.19 -2.12 8.51
CA LEU A 187 3.15 -3.06 7.40
C LEU A 187 4.40 -2.90 6.53
N ASN A 188 5.18 -3.98 6.39
CA ASN A 188 6.39 -3.99 5.57
C ASN A 188 6.05 -3.96 4.07
N GLY A 189 6.82 -3.18 3.31
CA GLY A 189 6.88 -3.28 1.84
C GLY A 189 5.64 -2.82 1.07
N THR A 190 4.81 -1.94 1.61
CA THR A 190 3.63 -1.42 0.88
C THR A 190 3.40 0.05 1.16
N ASN A 191 3.07 0.83 0.13
CA ASN A 191 2.27 2.04 0.24
C ASN A 191 0.84 1.73 -0.26
N ASP A 192 -0.19 2.02 0.53
CA ASP A 192 -1.59 1.80 0.11
C ASP A 192 -2.03 2.73 -1.03
N ASP A 193 -1.17 3.66 -1.45
CA ASP A 193 -1.48 4.49 -2.61
C ASP A 193 -1.73 3.65 -3.87
N GLY A 194 -1.32 2.36 -3.92
CA GLY A 194 -1.87 1.31 -4.79
C GLY A 194 -1.87 1.64 -6.29
N ARG A 195 -1.25 2.75 -6.65
CA ARG A 195 -1.38 3.41 -7.95
C ARG A 195 -0.16 3.12 -8.81
N CYS A 196 0.27 1.86 -8.77
CA CYS A 196 1.32 1.24 -9.56
C CYS A 196 2.65 1.06 -8.82
N ASP A 197 3.28 -0.10 -9.10
CA ASP A 197 4.71 -0.32 -8.92
C ASP A 197 5.45 0.69 -9.80
N VAL A 198 5.68 1.90 -9.29
CA VAL A 198 6.48 2.86 -10.03
C VAL A 198 7.89 2.29 -10.11
N LYS A 199 8.30 1.88 -11.31
CA LYS A 199 9.69 1.48 -11.57
C LYS A 199 10.56 2.66 -11.17
N GLY A 200 11.38 2.48 -10.13
CA GLY A 200 12.27 3.53 -9.66
C GLY A 200 13.09 4.08 -10.82
N GLN A 201 13.00 5.37 -11.04
CA GLN A 201 13.86 6.11 -11.95
C GLN A 201 15.08 6.61 -11.18
N GLU A 202 16.27 6.42 -11.72
CA GLU A 202 17.51 6.94 -11.15
C GLU A 202 17.43 8.47 -11.03
N GLY A 203 17.84 9.00 -9.87
CA GLY A 203 17.74 10.44 -9.58
C GLY A 203 16.35 10.92 -9.15
N VAL A 204 15.36 10.03 -8.99
CA VAL A 204 14.01 10.37 -8.53
C VAL A 204 13.59 9.57 -7.29
N SER A 205 13.11 10.25 -6.26
CA SER A 205 12.58 9.65 -5.02
C SER A 205 11.07 9.46 -5.06
N PHE A 206 10.60 8.25 -4.74
CA PHE A 206 9.18 7.87 -4.79
C PHE A 206 8.60 7.55 -3.41
N CYS A 207 7.32 7.84 -3.20
CA CYS A 207 6.65 7.66 -1.90
C CYS A 207 6.48 6.21 -1.44
N ASN A 208 6.71 5.22 -2.30
CA ASN A 208 6.64 3.78 -1.99
C ASN A 208 7.92 3.22 -1.35
N GLN A 209 8.99 4.01 -1.26
CA GLN A 209 10.30 3.61 -0.76
C GLN A 209 10.37 3.77 0.77
N ILE A 210 9.68 2.88 1.51
CA ILE A 210 9.55 2.92 2.98
C ILE A 210 10.45 1.87 3.65
N LEU A 211 11.24 2.29 4.64
CA LEU A 211 12.05 1.40 5.48
C LEU A 211 11.17 0.40 6.28
N MET A 212 11.73 -0.77 6.58
CA MET A 212 11.14 -1.71 7.53
C MET A 212 11.20 -1.14 8.95
N ALA A 213 10.26 -1.53 9.83
CA ALA A 213 10.20 -1.00 11.19
C ALA A 213 11.52 -1.20 11.95
N GLU A 214 12.17 -2.35 11.77
CA GLU A 214 13.44 -2.74 12.39
C GLU A 214 14.64 -1.92 11.89
N LYS A 215 14.47 -1.16 10.81
CA LYS A 215 15.48 -0.22 10.31
C LYS A 215 15.28 1.19 10.85
N ILE A 216 14.09 1.52 11.33
CA ILE A 216 13.75 2.86 11.84
C ILE A 216 13.89 2.91 13.36
N PHE A 217 13.35 1.93 14.07
CA PHE A 217 13.22 1.93 15.52
C PHE A 217 14.21 0.97 16.19
N SER A 218 14.54 1.25 17.45
CA SER A 218 15.33 0.32 18.27
C SER A 218 14.54 -0.97 18.56
N LYS A 219 15.26 -2.02 18.97
CA LYS A 219 14.62 -3.29 19.33
C LYS A 219 13.71 -3.11 20.54
N GLU A 220 14.12 -2.30 21.50
CA GLU A 220 13.42 -2.00 22.75
C GLU A 220 12.10 -1.27 22.45
N PHE A 221 12.13 -0.29 21.53
CA PHE A 221 10.93 0.43 21.11
C PHE A 221 9.90 -0.51 20.45
N LEU A 222 10.38 -1.37 19.54
CA LEU A 222 9.53 -2.32 18.84
C LEU A 222 8.94 -3.34 19.82
N GLN A 223 9.77 -3.89 20.71
CA GLN A 223 9.33 -4.81 21.75
C GLN A 223 8.27 -4.18 22.64
N LYS A 224 8.36 -2.89 22.96
CA LYS A 224 7.41 -2.21 23.86
C LYS A 224 6.12 -1.75 23.18
N HIS A 225 6.19 -1.32 21.91
CA HIS A 225 5.08 -0.58 21.28
C HIS A 225 4.53 -1.18 19.99
N LEU A 226 5.28 -2.03 19.29
CA LEU A 226 4.80 -2.64 18.05
C LEU A 226 3.74 -3.70 18.33
N ILE A 227 2.60 -3.60 17.64
CA ILE A 227 1.53 -4.60 17.59
C ILE A 227 1.37 -5.16 16.16
N SER A 228 0.55 -6.20 16.02
CA SER A 228 0.32 -6.85 14.73
C SER A 228 -0.15 -5.89 13.63
N SER A 229 0.46 -5.98 12.44
CA SER A 229 0.10 -5.21 11.25
C SER A 229 -1.32 -5.51 10.73
N LYS A 230 -2.04 -6.49 11.31
CA LYS A 230 -3.47 -6.70 11.06
C LYS A 230 -4.33 -5.54 11.54
N TYR A 231 -3.88 -4.80 12.57
CA TYR A 231 -4.57 -3.62 13.09
C TYR A 231 -4.07 -2.37 12.40
N ARG A 232 -4.82 -1.91 11.40
CA ARG A 232 -4.46 -0.78 10.54
C ARG A 232 -5.69 -0.03 10.08
N SER A 233 -5.57 1.28 9.88
CA SER A 233 -6.69 2.14 9.48
C SER A 233 -6.23 3.31 8.61
N HIS A 234 -7.10 3.76 7.71
CA HIS A 234 -6.96 5.07 7.07
C HIS A 234 -7.75 6.18 7.80
N GLY A 235 -8.49 5.81 8.85
CA GLY A 235 -9.33 6.69 9.63
C GLY A 235 -8.55 7.59 10.59
N ASN A 236 -9.30 8.47 11.25
CA ASN A 236 -8.83 9.30 12.34
C ASN A 236 -9.93 9.38 13.40
N ASP A 237 -9.81 8.59 14.45
CA ASP A 237 -10.89 8.38 15.44
C ASP A 237 -11.01 9.54 16.45
N ILE A 238 -9.96 10.38 16.50
CA ILE A 238 -9.85 11.51 17.42
C ILE A 238 -10.39 12.82 16.85
N VAL A 239 -10.89 12.83 15.61
CA VAL A 239 -11.45 14.04 14.98
C VAL A 239 -12.62 14.56 15.81
N ASN A 240 -12.60 15.87 16.08
CA ASN A 240 -13.57 16.60 16.88
C ASN A 240 -13.69 16.15 18.35
N LEU A 241 -12.75 15.34 18.86
CA LEU A 241 -12.67 15.04 20.30
C LEU A 241 -11.93 16.15 21.06
N SER A 242 -12.18 16.23 22.36
CA SER A 242 -11.49 17.08 23.32
C SER A 242 -10.97 16.23 24.49
N PHE A 243 -9.86 16.63 25.11
CA PHE A 243 -9.41 15.98 26.36
C PHE A 243 -10.34 16.29 27.56
N LYS A 244 -11.27 17.24 27.40
CA LYS A 244 -12.34 17.50 28.36
C LYS A 244 -13.52 16.52 28.21
N ASP A 245 -13.61 15.81 27.09
CA ASP A 245 -14.65 14.79 26.89
C ASP A 245 -14.39 13.59 27.81
N SER A 246 -15.41 12.77 28.05
CA SER A 246 -15.22 11.52 28.80
C SER A 246 -14.21 10.62 28.09
N LYS A 247 -13.31 9.99 28.86
CA LYS A 247 -12.29 9.04 28.34
C LYS A 247 -12.90 7.94 27.47
N SER A 248 -14.14 7.51 27.75
CA SER A 248 -14.84 6.51 26.94
C SER A 248 -15.14 6.99 25.51
N SER A 249 -15.14 8.29 25.24
CA SER A 249 -15.31 8.86 23.89
C SER A 249 -14.16 8.50 22.95
N PHE A 250 -12.99 8.18 23.51
CA PHE A 250 -11.81 7.71 22.79
C PHE A 250 -11.88 6.19 22.50
N LEU A 251 -12.94 5.48 22.90
CA LEU A 251 -13.17 4.07 22.58
C LEU A 251 -14.01 3.92 21.30
N ARG A 252 -13.49 4.42 20.17
CA ARG A 252 -14.14 4.25 18.85
C ARG A 252 -14.16 2.80 18.37
N HIS A 253 -13.24 1.99 18.90
CA HIS A 253 -13.24 0.55 18.85
C HIS A 253 -13.33 -0.03 20.26
N LYS A 254 -13.83 -1.27 20.39
CA LYS A 254 -13.91 -1.97 21.68
C LYS A 254 -12.56 -2.01 22.41
N TRP A 255 -11.44 -1.95 21.70
CA TRP A 255 -10.07 -1.97 22.25
C TRP A 255 -9.43 -0.58 22.41
N GLY A 256 -9.96 0.49 21.80
CA GLY A 256 -9.30 1.79 21.76
C GLY A 256 -9.64 2.66 20.53
N ALA A 257 -8.66 3.42 20.02
CA ALA A 257 -8.81 4.30 18.86
C ALA A 257 -7.54 4.41 18.01
N PHE A 258 -7.72 4.75 16.73
CA PHE A 258 -6.64 5.12 15.81
C PHE A 258 -6.43 6.64 15.71
N THR A 259 -5.18 7.06 15.59
CA THR A 259 -4.86 8.42 15.12
C THR A 259 -4.65 8.44 13.60
N GLY A 260 -4.95 9.57 12.97
CA GLY A 260 -4.88 9.71 11.51
C GLY A 260 -3.91 10.79 11.01
N LYS A 261 -3.97 11.07 9.70
CA LYS A 261 -3.02 11.93 8.99
C LYS A 261 -2.99 13.40 9.44
N VAL A 262 -4.06 13.86 10.09
CA VAL A 262 -4.16 15.23 10.62
C VAL A 262 -3.84 15.16 12.10
N GLY A 263 -2.80 15.87 12.52
CA GLY A 263 -2.36 15.86 13.92
C GLY A 263 -3.42 16.41 14.88
N PRO A 264 -3.34 16.07 16.18
CA PRO A 264 -4.28 16.52 17.22
C PRO A 264 -4.50 18.04 17.21
N HIS A 265 -3.43 18.82 17.08
CA HIS A 265 -3.43 20.29 17.02
C HIS A 265 -4.33 20.89 15.91
N LYS A 266 -4.68 20.11 14.87
CA LYS A 266 -5.53 20.54 13.74
C LYS A 266 -6.92 19.89 13.75
N CYS A 267 -7.14 18.80 14.50
CA CYS A 267 -8.38 18.02 14.41
C CYS A 267 -9.12 17.81 15.73
N MET A 268 -8.52 18.10 16.88
CA MET A 268 -9.18 18.06 18.18
C MET A 268 -9.63 19.46 18.61
N ARG A 269 -10.70 19.51 19.42
CA ARG A 269 -11.22 20.74 20.01
C ARG A 269 -10.42 21.10 21.25
N ASP A 270 -10.50 22.37 21.66
CA ASP A 270 -9.93 22.89 22.91
C ASP A 270 -8.41 22.73 23.07
N LEU A 271 -7.68 22.64 21.95
CA LEU A 271 -6.22 22.65 21.93
C LEU A 271 -5.72 24.00 21.40
N VAL A 272 -4.68 24.52 22.06
CA VAL A 272 -3.87 25.61 21.52
C VAL A 272 -2.83 24.98 20.60
N PRO A 273 -2.85 25.23 19.27
CA PRO A 273 -2.00 24.53 18.31
C PRO A 273 -0.51 24.60 18.63
N GLU A 274 -0.03 25.75 19.08
CA GLU A 274 1.38 26.01 19.40
C GLU A 274 1.85 25.19 20.60
N GLU A 275 1.02 25.05 21.63
CA GLU A 275 1.32 24.23 22.81
C GLU A 275 1.28 22.74 22.46
N ALA A 276 0.27 22.32 21.70
CA ALA A 276 0.16 20.95 21.23
C ALA A 276 1.36 20.55 20.35
N LEU A 277 1.84 21.43 19.47
CA LEU A 277 3.03 21.17 18.67
C LEU A 277 4.29 21.00 19.53
N LYS A 278 4.50 21.84 20.56
CA LYS A 278 5.63 21.67 21.50
C LYS A 278 5.63 20.30 22.18
N ASP A 279 4.46 19.82 22.57
CA ASP A 279 4.33 18.48 23.18
C ASP A 279 4.50 17.35 22.15
N LEU A 280 3.98 17.51 20.92
CA LEU A 280 4.22 16.56 19.83
C LEU A 280 5.71 16.41 19.50
N LYS A 281 6.49 17.51 19.57
CA LYS A 281 7.95 17.46 19.46
C LYS A 281 8.57 16.58 20.55
N LYS A 282 8.16 16.72 21.81
CA LYS A 282 8.66 15.86 22.91
C LYS A 282 8.34 14.39 22.64
N CYS A 283 7.15 14.08 22.13
CA CYS A 283 6.80 12.72 21.74
C CYS A 283 7.76 12.20 20.67
N TYR A 284 8.08 12.99 19.63
CA TYR A 284 9.07 12.62 18.62
C TYR A 284 10.47 12.37 19.20
N GLU A 285 10.95 13.27 20.06
CA GLU A 285 12.25 13.17 20.73
C GLU A 285 12.36 11.95 21.66
N SER A 286 11.23 11.49 22.20
CA SER A 286 11.17 10.29 23.04
C SER A 286 11.18 8.96 22.28
N ILE A 287 11.08 8.99 20.94
CA ILE A 287 11.17 7.78 20.11
C ILE A 287 12.60 7.24 20.18
N GLN A 288 12.73 5.96 20.50
CA GLN A 288 14.01 5.27 20.49
C GLN A 288 14.31 4.78 19.06
N TRP A 289 15.19 5.51 18.37
CA TRP A 289 15.60 5.25 17.00
C TRP A 289 16.60 4.09 16.90
N SER A 290 16.69 3.48 15.71
CA SER A 290 17.83 2.63 15.38
C SER A 290 19.11 3.47 15.32
N ASP A 291 20.28 2.84 15.51
CA ASP A 291 21.59 3.52 15.43
C ASP A 291 21.74 4.32 14.12
N ARG A 292 21.27 3.74 13.01
CA ARG A 292 21.32 4.38 11.69
C ARG A 292 20.44 5.62 11.61
N CYS A 293 19.23 5.59 12.17
CA CYS A 293 18.34 6.75 12.18
C CYS A 293 18.84 7.83 13.16
N ALA A 294 19.37 7.44 14.32
CA ALA A 294 20.02 8.35 15.25
C ALA A 294 21.22 9.06 14.61
N GLN A 295 22.05 8.33 13.87
CA GLN A 295 23.16 8.88 13.08
C GLN A 295 22.65 9.91 12.06
N MET A 296 21.61 9.60 11.29
CA MET A 296 21.05 10.56 10.31
C MET A 296 20.53 11.85 10.97
N ILE A 297 19.96 11.76 12.18
CA ILE A 297 19.55 12.95 12.94
C ILE A 297 20.78 13.80 13.27
N GLN A 298 21.88 13.20 13.73
CA GLN A 298 23.14 13.91 14.02
C GLN A 298 23.76 14.53 12.75
N GLU A 299 23.70 13.82 11.62
CA GLU A 299 24.18 14.31 10.33
C GLU A 299 23.37 15.53 9.86
N VAL A 300 22.05 15.55 10.11
CA VAL A 300 21.20 16.73 9.88
C VAL A 300 21.64 17.91 10.76
N GLU A 301 21.88 17.69 12.06
CA GLU A 301 22.35 18.75 12.97
C GLU A 301 23.66 19.36 12.51
N TYR A 302 24.62 18.52 12.10
CA TYR A 302 25.92 18.97 11.59
C TYR A 302 25.78 19.83 10.33
N ILE A 303 24.97 19.41 9.35
CA ILE A 303 24.77 20.22 8.15
C ILE A 303 24.13 21.58 8.50
N CYS A 304 23.13 21.58 9.38
CA CYS A 304 22.44 22.82 9.73
C CYS A 304 23.35 23.77 10.54
N SER A 305 24.16 23.24 11.45
CA SER A 305 24.96 24.04 12.39
C SER A 305 26.32 24.45 11.83
N ASP A 306 26.99 23.58 11.07
CA ASP A 306 28.38 23.78 10.65
C ASP A 306 28.53 24.10 9.17
N ILE A 307 27.57 23.70 8.31
CA ILE A 307 27.64 23.96 6.87
C ILE A 307 26.81 25.20 6.51
N ILE A 308 25.54 25.24 6.93
CA ILE A 308 24.66 26.38 6.66
C ILE A 308 24.86 27.47 7.72
N ALA A 309 25.02 27.08 9.00
CA ALA A 309 25.36 27.92 10.15
C ALA A 309 24.39 29.07 10.52
N ASN A 310 23.36 29.32 9.72
CA ASN A 310 22.42 30.44 9.85
C ASN A 310 20.97 30.00 9.57
N ASP A 311 20.01 30.88 9.88
CA ASP A 311 18.60 30.70 9.53
C ASP A 311 18.41 30.46 8.03
N PHE A 312 17.59 29.46 7.70
CA PHE A 312 17.25 29.13 6.32
C PHE A 312 15.77 28.78 6.14
N VAL A 313 15.27 29.02 4.94
CA VAL A 313 13.96 28.57 4.48
C VAL A 313 14.12 27.41 3.51
N ILE A 314 13.12 26.54 3.44
CA ILE A 314 13.12 25.41 2.51
C ILE A 314 12.03 25.55 1.47
N MET A 315 12.36 25.29 0.20
CA MET A 315 11.40 25.02 -0.85
C MET A 315 11.26 23.51 -1.02
N HIS A 316 10.11 22.96 -0.61
CA HIS A 316 9.82 21.53 -0.71
C HIS A 316 9.11 21.20 -2.03
N LEU A 317 9.91 20.90 -3.04
CA LEU A 317 9.51 20.67 -4.43
C LEU A 317 9.04 19.23 -4.65
N ARG A 318 7.75 18.99 -4.38
CA ARG A 318 7.07 17.75 -4.79
C ARG A 318 6.69 17.82 -6.26
N GLY A 319 6.81 16.70 -6.97
CA GLY A 319 6.57 16.70 -8.42
C GLY A 319 7.07 15.47 -9.14
N GLY A 320 8.12 14.81 -8.62
CA GLY A 320 8.77 13.67 -9.29
C GLY A 320 7.78 12.57 -9.69
N GLU A 321 6.95 12.09 -8.76
CA GLU A 321 5.99 11.00 -9.06
C GLU A 321 4.82 11.43 -9.97
N VAL A 322 4.45 12.72 -9.96
CA VAL A 322 3.29 13.26 -10.72
C VAL A 322 3.67 13.84 -12.07
N VAL A 323 4.95 14.14 -12.30
CA VAL A 323 5.47 14.61 -13.58
C VAL A 323 6.28 13.52 -14.26
N LEU A 324 7.25 12.90 -13.57
CA LEU A 324 8.12 11.89 -14.18
C LEU A 324 7.57 10.46 -14.05
N GLY A 325 6.77 10.21 -13.01
CA GLY A 325 6.15 8.91 -12.75
C GLY A 325 4.81 8.69 -13.46
N GLU A 326 4.20 7.52 -13.17
CA GLU A 326 2.95 7.08 -13.81
C GLU A 326 1.73 7.92 -13.40
N PHE A 327 1.80 8.73 -12.33
CA PHE A 327 0.70 9.62 -11.97
C PHE A 327 0.54 10.79 -12.96
N ARG A 328 1.49 10.98 -13.88
CA ARG A 328 1.44 12.01 -14.93
C ARG A 328 0.17 11.94 -15.77
N ILE A 329 -0.40 10.74 -15.96
CA ILE A 329 -1.62 10.55 -16.75
C ILE A 329 -2.91 11.04 -16.06
N ALA A 330 -2.82 11.52 -14.81
CA ALA A 330 -3.96 12.01 -14.04
C ALA A 330 -3.71 13.43 -13.49
N PRO A 331 -3.38 14.41 -14.35
CA PRO A 331 -2.96 15.74 -13.89
C PRO A 331 -4.05 16.45 -13.07
N GLU A 332 -5.33 16.34 -13.45
CA GLU A 332 -6.46 16.91 -12.70
C GLU A 332 -6.54 16.45 -11.24
N LEU A 333 -6.05 15.25 -10.94
CA LEU A 333 -6.12 14.69 -9.60
C LEU A 333 -5.01 15.24 -8.69
N TRP A 334 -3.85 15.52 -9.27
CA TRP A 334 -2.59 15.63 -8.53
C TRP A 334 -1.93 16.99 -8.63
N MET A 335 -2.25 17.75 -9.67
CA MET A 335 -1.67 19.06 -9.94
C MET A 335 -1.81 19.96 -8.71
N HIS A 336 -3.02 20.08 -8.17
CA HIS A 336 -3.30 21.01 -7.07
C HIS A 336 -2.69 20.59 -5.73
N THR A 337 -2.54 19.28 -5.48
CA THR A 337 -2.17 18.77 -4.15
C THR A 337 -0.70 18.35 -4.04
N LYS A 338 -0.07 17.97 -5.15
CA LYS A 338 1.27 17.36 -5.14
C LYS A 338 2.32 18.08 -5.98
N HIS A 339 1.95 18.79 -7.03
CA HIS A 339 2.95 19.42 -7.90
C HIS A 339 3.31 20.84 -7.42
N PHE A 340 4.59 21.08 -7.17
CA PHE A 340 5.19 22.40 -6.96
C PHE A 340 5.98 22.79 -8.23
N PRO A 341 5.53 23.79 -9.02
CA PRO A 341 6.25 24.24 -10.21
C PRO A 341 7.58 24.93 -9.87
N TYR A 342 8.66 24.57 -10.57
CA TYR A 342 9.98 25.20 -10.40
C TYR A 342 9.94 26.70 -10.75
N GLU A 343 9.06 27.10 -11.65
CA GLU A 343 8.80 28.49 -12.03
C GLU A 343 8.34 29.34 -10.85
N VAL A 344 7.53 28.75 -9.96
CA VAL A 344 7.06 29.38 -8.73
C VAL A 344 8.18 29.40 -7.68
N ALA A 345 9.01 28.37 -7.64
CA ALA A 345 10.17 28.32 -6.74
C ALA A 345 11.16 29.45 -7.02
N ILE A 346 11.35 29.85 -8.29
CA ILE A 346 12.18 31.00 -8.67
C ILE A 346 11.68 32.30 -8.02
N GLU A 347 10.38 32.59 -8.08
CA GLU A 347 9.85 33.84 -7.51
C GLU A 347 9.81 33.81 -5.98
N ILE A 348 9.57 32.64 -5.37
CA ILE A 348 9.69 32.48 -3.91
C ILE A 348 11.14 32.70 -3.47
N ALA A 349 12.12 32.18 -4.20
CA ALA A 349 13.53 32.43 -3.89
C ALA A 349 13.85 33.93 -3.95
N LYS A 350 13.39 34.62 -5.01
CA LYS A 350 13.52 36.09 -5.16
C LYS A 350 12.97 36.86 -3.97
N MET A 351 11.81 36.45 -3.46
CA MET A 351 11.18 37.07 -2.29
C MET A 351 12.00 36.88 -0.99
N GLU A 352 12.79 35.80 -0.88
CA GLU A 352 13.50 35.42 0.33
C GLU A 352 14.98 35.85 0.36
N TRP A 353 15.55 36.24 -0.78
CA TRP A 353 16.98 36.58 -0.93
C TRP A 353 17.51 37.59 0.10
N GLU A 354 16.71 38.56 0.51
CA GLU A 354 17.16 39.61 1.44
C GLU A 354 17.17 39.15 2.91
N ARG A 355 16.62 37.97 3.23
CA ARG A 355 16.26 37.61 4.61
C ARG A 355 16.81 36.28 5.08
N ASN A 356 16.97 35.30 4.18
CA ASN A 356 17.29 33.93 4.58
C ASN A 356 18.17 33.24 3.55
N HIS A 357 18.96 32.26 4.01
CA HIS A 357 19.51 31.24 3.12
C HIS A 357 18.39 30.32 2.62
N ILE A 358 18.61 29.69 1.48
CA ILE A 358 17.58 28.92 0.79
C ILE A 358 18.07 27.49 0.58
N VAL A 359 17.25 26.52 0.99
CA VAL A 359 17.51 25.11 0.72
C VAL A 359 16.38 24.51 -0.14
N ILE A 360 16.77 23.76 -1.16
CA ILE A 360 15.87 23.06 -2.09
C ILE A 360 15.81 21.59 -1.68
N ILE A 361 14.60 21.08 -1.43
CA ILE A 361 14.34 19.67 -1.17
C ILE A 361 13.25 19.20 -2.11
N GLY A 362 13.53 18.20 -2.94
CA GLY A 362 12.52 17.71 -3.89
C GLY A 362 12.76 16.28 -4.31
N GLN A 363 11.74 15.71 -4.94
CA GLN A 363 11.79 14.32 -5.42
C GLN A 363 12.65 14.13 -6.67
N ASP A 364 12.92 15.19 -7.43
CA ASP A 364 13.71 15.16 -8.67
C ASP A 364 15.08 15.81 -8.41
N PHE A 365 16.07 14.98 -8.09
CA PHE A 365 17.38 15.45 -7.63
C PHE A 365 18.12 16.23 -8.73
N LYS A 366 17.94 15.82 -10.00
CA LYS A 366 18.57 16.50 -11.14
C LYS A 366 17.98 17.90 -11.31
N SER A 367 16.66 18.02 -11.31
CA SER A 367 16.00 19.32 -11.48
C SER A 367 16.25 20.25 -10.29
N ASN A 368 16.40 19.71 -9.07
CA ASN A 368 16.81 20.49 -7.90
C ASN A 368 18.19 21.13 -8.08
N ARG A 369 19.16 20.39 -8.65
CA ARG A 369 20.50 20.93 -8.93
C ARG A 369 20.48 22.02 -9.99
N ILE A 370 19.72 21.83 -11.06
CA ILE A 370 19.56 22.86 -12.10
C ILE A 370 18.97 24.14 -11.50
N LEU A 371 17.99 24.03 -10.59
CA LEU A 371 17.44 25.18 -9.89
C LEU A 371 18.48 25.83 -8.96
N GLU A 372 19.23 25.03 -8.19
CA GLU A 372 20.31 25.52 -7.32
C GLU A 372 21.34 26.32 -8.11
N ASP A 373 21.83 25.79 -9.23
CA ASP A 373 22.82 26.44 -10.09
C ASP A 373 22.28 27.76 -10.66
N TYR A 374 21.05 27.73 -11.19
CA TYR A 374 20.39 28.91 -11.73
C TYR A 374 20.22 30.01 -10.67
N LEU A 375 19.72 29.65 -9.48
CA LEU A 375 19.51 30.62 -8.40
C LEU A 375 20.84 31.19 -7.88
N ASN A 376 21.90 30.39 -7.83
CA ASN A 376 23.23 30.88 -7.46
C ASN A 376 23.84 31.84 -8.50
N GLN A 377 23.45 31.72 -9.78
CA GLN A 377 23.88 32.66 -10.83
C GLN A 377 23.15 34.00 -10.74
N ILE A 378 21.86 34.01 -10.38
CA ILE A 378 21.02 35.22 -10.43
C ILE A 378 20.85 35.93 -9.08
N LYS A 379 21.32 35.34 -7.97
CA LYS A 379 21.17 35.95 -6.64
C LYS A 379 21.87 37.32 -6.56
N PRO A 380 21.29 38.28 -5.84
CA PRO A 380 21.79 39.66 -5.80
C PRO A 380 23.05 39.81 -4.96
N ASN A 381 23.29 38.91 -4.01
CA ASN A 381 24.45 38.93 -3.11
C ASN A 381 25.05 37.52 -2.98
N LYS A 382 26.39 37.43 -2.98
CA LYS A 382 27.16 36.20 -2.77
C LYS A 382 27.01 35.63 -1.36
N ASP A 383 26.71 36.47 -0.36
CA ASP A 383 26.51 36.03 1.03
C ASP A 383 25.27 35.14 1.21
N ILE A 384 24.31 35.22 0.28
CA ILE A 384 23.13 34.35 0.29
C ILE A 384 23.55 32.96 -0.15
N GLN A 385 23.56 32.03 0.79
CA GLN A 385 23.80 30.62 0.49
C GLN A 385 22.52 29.97 -0.05
N ILE A 386 22.66 29.25 -1.16
CA ILE A 386 21.58 28.50 -1.79
C ILE A 386 22.11 27.09 -2.08
N TYR A 387 21.44 26.09 -1.50
CA TYR A 387 21.81 24.69 -1.62
C TYR A 387 20.62 23.84 -2.04
N SER A 388 20.84 22.74 -2.74
CA SER A 388 19.92 21.61 -2.69
C SER A 388 20.37 20.66 -1.58
N VAL A 389 19.46 19.91 -0.97
CA VAL A 389 19.91 18.83 -0.08
C VAL A 389 20.75 17.81 -0.83
N ASP A 390 20.49 17.64 -2.13
CA ASP A 390 21.31 16.81 -2.99
C ASP A 390 22.79 17.25 -2.97
N SER A 391 23.09 18.56 -2.95
CA SER A 391 24.45 19.11 -2.88
C SER A 391 25.08 19.02 -1.51
N LEU A 392 24.26 19.12 -0.47
CA LEU A 392 24.71 18.99 0.91
C LEU A 392 25.12 17.56 1.26
N ILE A 393 24.50 16.54 0.65
CA ILE A 393 24.81 15.13 0.95
C ILE A 393 25.85 14.51 0.02
N GLU A 394 25.98 15.01 -1.22
CA GLU A 394 26.82 14.39 -2.24
C GLU A 394 28.29 14.31 -1.78
N GLY A 395 28.88 13.11 -1.91
CA GLY A 395 30.24 12.84 -1.45
C GLY A 395 30.44 12.78 0.07
N ARG A 396 29.44 13.17 0.87
CA ARG A 396 29.49 13.12 2.35
C ARG A 396 28.80 11.89 2.91
N TYR A 397 27.61 11.60 2.42
CA TYR A 397 26.76 10.53 2.92
C TYR A 397 26.25 9.64 1.79
N ASN A 398 26.18 8.34 2.06
CA ASN A 398 25.63 7.37 1.13
C ASN A 398 24.30 6.85 1.68
N TYR A 399 23.20 7.43 1.23
CA TYR A 399 21.85 7.04 1.62
C TYR A 399 21.16 6.28 0.48
N THR A 400 20.47 5.21 0.83
CA THR A 400 19.41 4.68 -0.02
C THR A 400 18.27 5.69 -0.13
N ASN A 401 17.46 5.63 -1.20
CA ASN A 401 16.27 6.51 -1.29
C ASN A 401 15.31 6.37 -0.09
N GLN A 402 15.26 5.18 0.53
CA GLN A 402 14.42 4.93 1.71
C GLN A 402 14.95 5.67 2.95
N GLU A 403 16.28 5.69 3.14
CA GLU A 403 16.94 6.48 4.19
C GLU A 403 16.82 7.97 3.91
N ARG A 404 16.93 8.38 2.64
CA ARG A 404 16.80 9.78 2.22
C ARG A 404 15.48 10.41 2.67
N ALA A 405 14.38 9.66 2.63
CA ALA A 405 13.08 10.16 3.12
C ALA A 405 13.07 10.44 4.64
N PHE A 406 13.82 9.66 5.44
CA PHE A 406 13.95 9.91 6.88
C PHE A 406 14.85 11.12 7.15
N PHE A 407 15.96 11.22 6.43
CA PHE A 407 16.86 12.37 6.46
C PHE A 407 16.12 13.67 6.09
N ASP A 408 15.46 13.71 4.93
CA ASP A 408 14.78 14.90 4.41
C ASP A 408 13.71 15.41 5.37
N MET A 409 12.97 14.51 6.04
CA MET A 409 11.93 14.90 6.99
C MET A 409 12.51 15.54 8.25
N ASN A 410 13.64 15.04 8.76
CA ASN A 410 14.35 15.65 9.88
C ASN A 410 14.96 16.98 9.46
N PHE A 411 15.56 17.04 8.27
CA PHE A 411 16.11 18.28 7.71
C PHE A 411 15.03 19.37 7.57
N LEU A 412 13.84 19.00 7.07
CA LEU A 412 12.70 19.91 6.96
C LEU A 412 12.33 20.54 8.31
N SER A 413 12.43 19.79 9.41
CA SER A 413 12.08 20.28 10.75
C SER A 413 13.01 21.38 11.28
N LYS A 414 14.18 21.57 10.66
CA LYS A 414 15.17 22.59 11.02
C LYS A 414 14.91 23.94 10.36
N ALA A 415 14.03 23.99 9.37
CA ALA A 415 13.72 25.22 8.66
C ALA A 415 13.09 26.27 9.59
N LYS A 416 13.28 27.53 9.21
CA LYS A 416 12.47 28.64 9.69
C LYS A 416 11.06 28.60 9.08
N LYS A 417 10.97 28.24 7.81
CA LYS A 417 9.73 28.13 7.04
C LYS A 417 9.90 27.14 5.89
N ILE A 418 8.85 26.39 5.57
CA ILE A 418 8.78 25.44 4.46
C ILE A 418 7.73 25.92 3.45
N TYR A 419 8.17 26.32 2.27
CA TYR A 419 7.28 26.56 1.14
C TYR A 419 6.88 25.24 0.49
N SER A 420 5.57 25.00 0.30
CA SER A 420 5.04 23.78 -0.32
C SER A 420 3.68 24.01 -1.01
N THR A 421 2.99 22.94 -1.44
CA THR A 421 1.59 22.99 -1.89
C THR A 421 0.56 23.09 -0.74
N GLY A 422 1.00 23.03 0.52
CA GLY A 422 0.13 23.07 1.72
C GLY A 422 -0.49 21.73 2.12
N SER A 423 -0.82 20.84 1.17
CA SER A 423 -1.47 19.56 1.47
C SER A 423 -0.52 18.38 1.76
N SER A 424 0.79 18.60 1.75
CA SER A 424 1.78 17.55 1.99
C SER A 424 1.84 17.16 3.46
N VAL A 425 1.38 15.95 3.81
CA VAL A 425 1.53 15.45 5.19
C VAL A 425 3.00 15.34 5.59
N PHE A 426 3.91 15.07 4.64
CA PHE A 426 5.35 15.02 4.91
C PHE A 426 5.91 16.33 5.52
N SER A 427 5.48 17.48 4.99
CA SER A 427 5.87 18.80 5.53
C SER A 427 5.13 19.14 6.82
N ASN A 428 3.89 18.71 6.96
CA ASN A 428 3.13 18.87 8.20
C ASN A 428 3.77 18.05 9.34
N THR A 429 4.27 16.84 9.08
CA THR A 429 5.02 16.05 10.05
C THR A 429 6.28 16.77 10.50
N ALA A 430 6.98 17.45 9.60
CA ALA A 430 8.13 18.28 9.96
C ALA A 430 7.77 19.41 10.95
N SER A 431 6.56 19.98 10.86
CA SER A 431 6.07 20.96 11.86
C SER A 431 5.86 20.33 13.23
N MET A 432 5.36 19.08 13.28
CA MET A 432 5.24 18.32 14.54
C MET A 432 6.61 18.03 15.16
N ILE A 433 7.61 17.67 14.34
CA ILE A 433 9.00 17.43 14.78
C ILE A 433 9.64 18.73 15.28
N ALA A 434 9.41 19.85 14.58
CA ALA A 434 9.95 21.16 14.95
C ALA A 434 9.30 21.75 16.21
N GLY A 435 8.08 21.31 16.55
CA GLY A 435 7.29 21.85 17.64
C GLY A 435 6.69 23.24 17.35
N ARG A 436 6.57 23.60 16.08
CA ARG A 436 5.97 24.86 15.59
C ARG A 436 5.49 24.69 14.14
N GLU A 437 4.53 25.50 13.73
CA GLU A 437 4.05 25.46 12.33
C GLU A 437 5.15 26.02 11.41
N LEU A 438 5.53 25.24 10.39
CA LEU A 438 6.54 25.62 9.41
C LEU A 438 5.97 25.84 8.01
N VAL A 439 4.83 25.23 7.69
CA VAL A 439 4.35 25.10 6.32
C VAL A 439 3.66 26.38 5.86
N CYS A 440 4.11 26.91 4.72
CA CYS A 440 3.46 27.98 3.99
C CYS A 440 3.12 27.46 2.58
N SER A 441 1.84 27.49 2.20
CA SER A 441 1.45 27.11 0.85
C SER A 441 1.74 28.25 -0.11
N PHE A 442 2.28 27.98 -1.29
CA PHE A 442 2.39 29.04 -2.31
C PHE A 442 1.02 29.53 -2.81
N TYR A 443 -0.04 28.75 -2.61
CA TYR A 443 -1.42 29.19 -2.86
C TYR A 443 -1.92 30.22 -1.86
N ASP A 444 -1.27 30.34 -0.69
CA ASP A 444 -1.57 31.38 0.30
C ASP A 444 -0.80 32.68 0.01
N ILE A 445 0.19 32.62 -0.90
CA ILE A 445 1.07 33.75 -1.26
C ILE A 445 0.60 34.40 -2.56
N TYR A 446 0.24 33.58 -3.55
CA TYR A 446 -0.10 34.04 -4.89
C TYR A 446 -1.52 33.66 -5.27
N SER A 447 -2.24 34.62 -5.87
CA SER A 447 -3.51 34.40 -6.55
C SER A 447 -3.36 33.53 -7.80
N ASP A 448 -4.48 33.00 -8.31
CA ASP A 448 -4.48 32.22 -9.55
C ASP A 448 -3.93 33.01 -10.76
N GLU A 449 -4.17 34.32 -10.81
CA GLU A 449 -3.68 35.18 -11.90
C GLU A 449 -2.17 35.43 -11.78
N GLU A 450 -1.66 35.66 -10.57
CA GLU A 450 -0.22 35.74 -10.33
C GLU A 450 0.48 34.43 -10.67
N LEU A 451 -0.06 33.28 -10.24
CA LEU A 451 0.50 31.97 -10.59
C LEU A 451 0.51 31.72 -12.09
N TYR A 452 -0.55 32.10 -12.80
CA TYR A 452 -0.59 32.03 -14.27
C TYR A 452 0.55 32.86 -14.89
N ASN A 453 0.72 34.10 -14.45
CA ASN A 453 1.75 35.01 -14.96
C ASN A 453 3.18 34.55 -14.59
N ILE A 454 3.39 34.07 -13.37
CA ILE A 454 4.68 33.57 -12.88
C ILE A 454 5.13 32.35 -13.70
N ILE A 455 4.24 31.37 -13.87
CA ILE A 455 4.55 30.17 -14.67
C ILE A 455 4.87 30.60 -16.10
N GLN A 456 4.03 31.43 -16.73
CA GLN A 456 4.26 31.88 -18.11
C GLN A 456 5.59 32.63 -18.26
N LYS A 457 5.94 33.51 -17.32
CA LYS A 457 7.19 34.30 -17.33
C LYS A 457 8.43 33.43 -17.22
N ASN A 458 8.39 32.39 -16.38
CA ASN A 458 9.58 31.63 -15.98
C ASN A 458 9.71 30.25 -16.65
N ILE A 459 8.74 29.81 -17.47
CA ILE A 459 8.69 28.45 -18.06
C ILE A 459 9.91 28.04 -18.90
N HIS A 460 10.69 29.01 -19.37
CA HIS A 460 11.90 28.79 -20.17
C HIS A 460 13.21 29.12 -19.41
N CYS A 461 13.12 29.46 -18.12
CA CYS A 461 14.31 29.81 -17.33
C CYS A 461 15.17 28.59 -16.98
N LEU A 462 14.59 27.38 -16.95
CA LEU A 462 15.28 26.16 -16.53
C LEU A 462 15.17 25.06 -17.60
N GLU A 463 16.27 24.33 -17.79
CA GLU A 463 16.33 23.18 -18.70
C GLU A 463 16.07 21.85 -17.98
N ILE A 464 14.91 21.74 -17.32
CA ILE A 464 14.54 20.57 -16.50
C ILE A 464 13.80 19.46 -17.26
N GLY A 465 13.56 19.65 -18.57
CA GLY A 465 13.04 18.63 -19.48
C GLY A 465 11.56 18.81 -19.89
N ASN A 466 11.20 18.14 -20.98
CA ASN A 466 9.93 18.31 -21.68
C ASN A 466 8.71 17.96 -20.80
N LEU A 467 8.81 16.93 -19.96
CA LEU A 467 7.70 16.50 -19.11
C LEU A 467 7.29 17.55 -18.07
N HIS A 468 8.27 18.25 -17.47
CA HIS A 468 7.99 19.38 -16.58
C HIS A 468 7.32 20.52 -17.34
N ARG A 469 7.84 20.88 -18.52
CA ARG A 469 7.21 21.91 -19.38
C ARG A 469 5.80 21.52 -19.80
N ALA A 470 5.57 20.27 -20.21
CA ALA A 470 4.25 19.76 -20.58
C ALA A 470 3.24 19.93 -19.43
N TYR A 471 3.65 19.58 -18.22
CA TYR A 471 2.81 19.69 -17.03
C TYR A 471 2.53 21.15 -16.65
N CYS A 472 3.50 22.05 -16.83
CA CYS A 472 3.32 23.49 -16.63
C CYS A 472 2.42 24.12 -17.71
N TYR A 473 2.52 23.70 -18.97
CA TYR A 473 1.56 24.09 -20.01
C TYR A 473 0.15 23.59 -19.69
N TYR A 474 0.01 22.37 -19.16
CA TYR A 474 -1.27 21.88 -18.68
C TYR A 474 -1.82 22.75 -17.53
N ARG A 475 -0.97 23.16 -16.58
CA ARG A 475 -1.34 24.12 -15.52
C ARG A 475 -1.83 25.45 -16.09
N LEU A 476 -1.15 26.01 -17.09
CA LEU A 476 -1.56 27.24 -17.76
C LEU A 476 -2.91 27.07 -18.45
N TYR A 477 -3.17 25.92 -19.09
CA TYR A 477 -4.50 25.56 -19.61
C TYR A 477 -5.57 25.56 -18.51
N ALA A 478 -5.29 24.90 -17.38
CA ALA A 478 -6.24 24.81 -16.27
C ALA A 478 -6.53 26.19 -15.64
N PHE A 479 -5.50 27.02 -15.43
CA PHE A 479 -5.67 28.40 -14.98
C PHE A 479 -6.42 29.26 -15.99
N ALA A 480 -6.14 29.13 -17.30
CA ALA A 480 -6.88 29.86 -18.33
C ALA A 480 -8.38 29.55 -18.28
N LYS A 481 -8.77 28.28 -18.07
CA LYS A 481 -10.17 27.90 -17.85
C LYS A 481 -10.73 28.49 -16.56
N LYS A 482 -10.00 28.37 -15.43
CA LYS A 482 -10.44 28.87 -14.12
C LYS A 482 -10.65 30.39 -14.10
N LEU A 483 -9.78 31.12 -14.79
CA LEU A 483 -9.80 32.58 -14.91
C LEU A 483 -10.73 33.09 -16.04
N ASN A 484 -11.51 32.19 -16.68
CA ASN A 484 -12.38 32.52 -17.80
C ASN A 484 -11.67 33.29 -18.95
N LYS A 485 -10.40 33.00 -19.20
CA LYS A 485 -9.68 33.53 -20.37
C LYS A 485 -10.33 32.96 -21.66
N PRO A 486 -10.19 33.62 -22.83
CA PRO A 486 -10.72 33.10 -24.08
C PRO A 486 -10.30 31.65 -24.35
N LEU A 487 -11.23 30.81 -24.82
CA LEU A 487 -10.99 29.37 -25.00
C LEU A 487 -9.86 29.05 -25.99
N ASP A 488 -9.49 29.99 -26.86
CA ASP A 488 -8.32 29.86 -27.75
C ASP A 488 -6.98 29.93 -26.99
N VAL A 489 -6.91 30.70 -25.90
CA VAL A 489 -5.73 30.72 -25.02
C VAL A 489 -5.56 29.37 -24.34
N ALA A 490 -6.66 28.81 -23.81
CA ALA A 490 -6.66 27.47 -23.23
C ALA A 490 -6.25 26.40 -24.27
N TYR A 491 -6.75 26.50 -25.50
CA TYR A 491 -6.38 25.62 -26.60
C TYR A 491 -4.87 25.66 -26.88
N GLN A 492 -4.28 26.86 -27.00
CA GLN A 492 -2.85 27.03 -27.28
C GLN A 492 -1.98 26.37 -26.21
N TRP A 493 -2.30 26.56 -24.93
CA TRP A 493 -1.55 25.93 -23.84
C TRP A 493 -1.68 24.42 -23.85
N LEU A 494 -2.88 23.90 -24.06
CA LEU A 494 -3.09 22.45 -24.13
C LEU A 494 -2.37 21.83 -25.33
N SER A 495 -2.37 22.49 -26.49
CA SER A 495 -1.59 22.05 -27.65
C SER A 495 -0.09 22.00 -27.36
N LYS A 496 0.47 22.98 -26.66
CA LYS A 496 1.87 22.95 -26.23
C LYS A 496 2.15 21.81 -25.25
N ALA A 497 1.25 21.55 -24.30
CA ALA A 497 1.38 20.42 -23.38
C ALA A 497 1.46 19.08 -24.15
N MET A 498 0.60 18.90 -25.15
CA MET A 498 0.60 17.72 -26.02
C MET A 498 1.85 17.60 -26.91
N GLN A 499 2.41 18.71 -27.36
CA GLN A 499 3.65 18.70 -28.16
C GLN A 499 4.85 18.23 -27.33
N GLU A 500 4.91 18.60 -26.05
CA GLU A 500 5.99 18.22 -25.14
C GLU A 500 5.84 16.80 -24.57
N ASP A 501 4.60 16.29 -24.44
CA ASP A 501 4.29 14.94 -23.97
C ASP A 501 3.11 14.34 -24.75
N SER A 502 3.43 13.79 -25.93
CA SER A 502 2.47 13.21 -26.85
C SER A 502 1.83 11.92 -26.34
N GLU A 503 2.42 11.27 -25.34
CA GLU A 503 1.98 9.97 -24.84
C GLU A 503 0.91 10.09 -23.74
N ASN A 504 0.76 11.27 -23.15
CA ASN A 504 -0.26 11.49 -22.13
C ASN A 504 -1.65 11.70 -22.73
N ASP A 505 -2.41 10.61 -22.80
CA ASP A 505 -3.75 10.62 -23.37
C ASP A 505 -4.77 11.47 -22.62
N PHE A 506 -4.48 11.84 -21.37
CA PHE A 506 -5.36 12.77 -20.66
C PHE A 506 -5.40 14.15 -21.32
N TYR A 507 -4.33 14.59 -21.98
CA TYR A 507 -4.35 15.86 -22.72
C TYR A 507 -5.31 15.81 -23.92
N ARG A 508 -5.45 14.65 -24.58
CA ARG A 508 -6.45 14.45 -25.64
C ARG A 508 -7.87 14.48 -25.07
N VAL A 509 -8.07 13.88 -23.91
CA VAL A 509 -9.35 13.93 -23.18
C VAL A 509 -9.70 15.39 -22.84
N ALA A 510 -8.75 16.17 -22.34
CA ALA A 510 -8.92 17.59 -22.06
C ALA A 510 -9.19 18.41 -23.35
N MET A 511 -8.66 17.99 -24.50
CA MET A 511 -8.90 18.65 -25.78
C MET A 511 -10.35 18.44 -26.24
N VAL A 512 -10.85 17.21 -26.15
CA VAL A 512 -12.27 16.91 -26.41
C VAL A 512 -13.17 17.72 -25.47
N ASP A 513 -12.78 17.82 -24.20
CA ASP A 513 -13.50 18.62 -23.20
C ASP A 513 -13.59 20.11 -23.57
N LEU A 514 -12.50 20.66 -24.09
CA LEU A 514 -12.43 22.04 -24.55
C LEU A 514 -13.32 22.27 -25.77
N LEU A 515 -13.36 21.33 -26.71
CA LEU A 515 -14.25 21.38 -27.88
C LEU A 515 -15.72 21.30 -27.47
N PHE A 516 -16.06 20.49 -26.47
CA PHE A 516 -17.39 20.49 -25.86
C PHE A 516 -17.74 21.84 -25.24
N ALA A 517 -16.79 22.50 -24.56
CA ALA A 517 -17.00 23.84 -24.01
C ALA A 517 -17.22 24.89 -25.11
N LYS A 518 -16.49 24.80 -26.24
CA LYS A 518 -16.69 25.64 -27.44
C LYS A 518 -17.99 25.34 -28.22
N ARG A 519 -18.70 24.26 -27.89
CA ARG A 519 -19.83 23.71 -28.66
C ARG A 519 -19.47 23.28 -30.08
N ASP A 520 -18.18 23.06 -30.36
CA ASP A 520 -17.71 22.54 -31.64
C ASP A 520 -17.74 21.00 -31.63
N LEU A 521 -18.96 20.46 -31.63
CA LEU A 521 -19.19 19.02 -31.55
C LEU A 521 -18.72 18.28 -32.81
N LYS A 522 -18.70 18.96 -33.97
CA LYS A 522 -18.24 18.37 -35.22
C LYS A 522 -16.73 18.10 -35.16
N THR A 523 -15.95 19.08 -34.72
CA THR A 523 -14.50 18.91 -34.58
C THR A 523 -14.18 17.92 -33.46
N ALA A 524 -14.92 17.93 -32.34
CA ALA A 524 -14.75 16.93 -31.28
C ALA A 524 -14.95 15.48 -31.78
N ASP A 525 -16.00 15.25 -32.56
CA ASP A 525 -16.30 13.91 -33.10
C ASP A 525 -15.23 13.43 -34.08
N VAL A 526 -14.76 14.30 -34.98
CA VAL A 526 -13.66 14.00 -35.90
C VAL A 526 -12.36 13.75 -35.13
N TYR A 527 -12.04 14.56 -34.13
CA TYR A 527 -10.83 14.42 -33.32
C TYR A 527 -10.82 13.10 -32.53
N LEU A 528 -11.97 12.64 -32.04
CA LEU A 528 -12.10 11.32 -31.41
C LEU A 528 -11.75 10.20 -32.39
N LYS A 529 -12.25 10.28 -33.64
CA LYS A 529 -11.96 9.30 -34.69
C LYS A 529 -10.47 9.25 -35.04
N THR A 530 -9.85 10.40 -35.28
CA THR A 530 -8.50 10.44 -35.87
C THR A 530 -7.39 10.33 -34.83
N GLU A 531 -7.52 11.03 -33.69
CA GLU A 531 -6.42 11.20 -32.73
C GLU A 531 -6.56 10.34 -31.47
N CYS A 532 -7.76 9.85 -31.15
CA CYS A 532 -8.06 9.26 -29.85
C CYS A 532 -8.30 7.74 -29.89
N LEU A 533 -9.24 7.27 -30.72
CA LEU A 533 -9.77 5.91 -30.60
C LEU A 533 -8.82 4.78 -31.02
N ASN A 534 -7.76 5.11 -31.75
CA ASN A 534 -6.70 4.15 -32.12
C ASN A 534 -5.63 4.01 -31.02
N ARG A 535 -5.71 4.79 -29.94
CA ARG A 535 -4.73 4.77 -28.86
C ARG A 535 -5.13 3.77 -27.77
N GLU A 536 -4.17 2.97 -27.35
CA GLU A 536 -4.35 1.89 -26.38
C GLU A 536 -4.94 2.38 -25.05
N HIS A 537 -4.42 3.50 -24.53
CA HIS A 537 -4.73 3.99 -23.18
C HIS A 537 -5.75 5.15 -23.13
N PHE A 538 -6.29 5.59 -24.27
CA PHE A 538 -7.18 6.75 -24.31
C PHE A 538 -8.45 6.56 -23.47
N PHE A 539 -9.09 5.40 -23.56
CA PHE A 539 -10.29 5.15 -22.76
C PHE A 539 -9.96 5.02 -21.25
N GLU A 540 -8.77 4.52 -20.91
CA GLU A 540 -8.33 4.42 -19.52
C GLU A 540 -8.13 5.80 -18.88
N ALA A 541 -7.72 6.81 -19.64
CA ALA A 541 -7.64 8.21 -19.18
C ALA A 541 -9.01 8.79 -18.78
N ILE A 542 -10.11 8.26 -19.34
CA ILE A 542 -11.50 8.63 -18.98
C ILE A 542 -12.05 7.74 -17.85
N TRP A 543 -11.74 6.44 -17.91
CA TRP A 543 -12.25 5.40 -17.02
C TRP A 543 -11.21 4.32 -16.73
N GLY A 544 -10.29 4.62 -15.82
CA GLY A 544 -9.14 3.79 -15.45
C GLY A 544 -8.93 3.75 -13.95
N LEU A 545 -8.03 2.88 -13.47
CA LEU A 545 -7.82 2.67 -12.03
C LEU A 545 -7.54 3.98 -11.26
N HIS A 546 -6.78 4.89 -11.86
CA HIS A 546 -6.44 6.19 -11.26
C HIS A 546 -7.67 7.09 -10.99
N ASN A 547 -8.76 6.91 -11.73
CA ASN A 547 -9.98 7.72 -11.62
C ASN A 547 -11.23 6.94 -11.14
N VAL A 548 -11.14 5.61 -10.95
CA VAL A 548 -12.26 4.80 -10.43
C VAL A 548 -12.00 4.06 -9.11
N MET A 549 -10.75 3.87 -8.69
CA MET A 549 -10.47 3.12 -7.45
C MET A 549 -11.00 3.81 -6.20
N ASN A 550 -11.08 5.14 -6.24
CA ASN A 550 -11.47 5.95 -5.10
C ASN A 550 -12.69 6.80 -5.40
N LYS A 551 -13.72 6.70 -4.55
CA LYS A 551 -14.96 7.49 -4.68
C LYS A 551 -14.72 9.00 -4.72
N TRP A 552 -13.67 9.51 -4.08
CA TRP A 552 -13.34 10.94 -4.09
C TRP A 552 -12.85 11.45 -5.44
N ALA A 553 -12.43 10.59 -6.36
CA ALA A 553 -12.05 11.00 -7.72
C ALA A 553 -13.27 11.21 -8.64
N PHE A 554 -14.43 10.64 -8.29
CA PHE A 554 -15.63 10.68 -9.15
C PHE A 554 -16.11 12.11 -9.40
N PRO A 555 -16.23 13.00 -8.38
CA PRO A 555 -16.63 14.40 -8.60
C PRO A 555 -15.72 15.17 -9.57
N ILE A 556 -14.46 14.75 -9.74
CA ILE A 556 -13.50 15.40 -10.64
C ILE A 556 -13.74 14.97 -12.10
N TYR A 557 -13.99 13.68 -12.33
CA TYR A 557 -14.09 13.10 -13.69
C TYR A 557 -15.53 12.95 -14.20
N ASP A 558 -16.54 12.91 -13.32
CA ASP A 558 -17.93 12.74 -13.74
C ASP A 558 -18.46 13.90 -14.58
N PRO A 559 -18.16 15.19 -14.29
CA PRO A 559 -18.57 16.29 -15.17
C PRO A 559 -18.05 16.15 -16.61
N LEU A 560 -16.84 15.61 -16.78
CA LEU A 560 -16.26 15.29 -18.09
C LEU A 560 -17.03 14.14 -18.75
N ARG A 561 -17.25 13.03 -18.03
CA ARG A 561 -17.97 11.85 -18.55
C ARG A 561 -19.41 12.17 -18.93
N ASP A 562 -20.09 13.01 -18.16
CA ASP A 562 -21.47 13.43 -18.39
C ASP A 562 -21.60 14.26 -19.67
N ARG A 563 -20.56 15.01 -20.07
CA ARG A 563 -20.58 15.74 -21.35
C ARG A 563 -20.61 14.80 -22.55
N TYR A 564 -19.93 13.66 -22.51
CA TYR A 564 -20.05 12.63 -23.56
C TYR A 564 -21.48 12.11 -23.67
N LEU A 565 -22.11 11.77 -22.53
CA LEU A 565 -23.51 11.30 -22.50
C LEU A 565 -24.48 12.37 -23.01
N LYS A 566 -24.25 13.64 -22.62
CA LYS A 566 -25.10 14.77 -23.00
C LYS A 566 -25.05 15.08 -24.50
N PHE A 567 -23.89 14.95 -25.14
CA PHE A 567 -23.69 15.31 -26.54
C PHE A 567 -23.78 14.13 -27.51
N ALA A 568 -23.93 12.91 -27.00
CA ALA A 568 -24.17 11.73 -27.81
C ALA A 568 -25.45 11.87 -28.66
N SER A 569 -25.30 11.63 -29.95
CA SER A 569 -26.39 11.56 -30.91
C SER A 569 -25.92 10.85 -32.19
N ALA A 570 -26.86 10.43 -33.04
CA ALA A 570 -26.53 9.85 -34.34
C ALA A 570 -25.76 10.80 -35.27
N LYS A 571 -25.76 12.13 -35.01
CA LYS A 571 -24.94 13.09 -35.77
C LYS A 571 -23.44 13.00 -35.44
N TYR A 572 -23.10 12.48 -34.27
CA TYR A 572 -21.75 12.43 -33.72
C TYR A 572 -21.42 10.98 -33.29
N PRO A 573 -21.16 10.08 -34.25
CA PRO A 573 -21.01 8.66 -33.98
C PRO A 573 -19.89 8.30 -33.01
N TYR A 574 -18.79 9.06 -32.98
CA TYR A 574 -17.65 8.78 -32.11
C TYR A 574 -17.86 9.29 -30.68
N ILE A 575 -18.55 10.42 -30.52
CA ILE A 575 -19.05 10.87 -29.20
C ILE A 575 -20.01 9.83 -28.64
N SER A 576 -20.96 9.35 -29.44
CA SER A 576 -21.93 8.32 -29.05
C SER A 576 -21.27 6.99 -28.71
N TYR A 577 -20.22 6.60 -29.44
CA TYR A 577 -19.45 5.40 -29.14
C TYR A 577 -18.79 5.50 -27.76
N MET A 578 -18.20 6.64 -27.43
CA MET A 578 -17.61 6.88 -26.11
C MET A 578 -18.68 6.91 -25.00
N ALA A 579 -19.84 7.51 -25.26
CA ALA A 579 -20.99 7.50 -24.35
C ALA A 579 -21.49 6.08 -24.07
N ALA A 580 -21.52 5.20 -25.08
CA ALA A 580 -21.84 3.79 -24.91
C ALA A 580 -20.84 3.11 -23.97
N LYS A 581 -19.53 3.31 -24.18
CA LYS A 581 -18.49 2.73 -23.31
C LYS A 581 -18.62 3.21 -21.86
N ILE A 582 -18.86 4.50 -21.64
CA ILE A 582 -19.09 5.07 -20.31
C ILE A 582 -20.35 4.46 -19.66
N SER A 583 -21.43 4.30 -20.42
CA SER A 583 -22.69 3.75 -19.93
C SER A 583 -22.56 2.28 -19.50
N VAL A 584 -21.79 1.47 -20.23
CA VAL A 584 -21.43 0.10 -19.80
C VAL A 584 -20.70 0.13 -18.46
N CYS A 585 -19.72 1.01 -18.31
CA CYS A 585 -18.97 1.15 -17.05
C CYS A 585 -19.83 1.60 -15.87
N ARG A 586 -20.86 2.43 -16.13
CA ARG A 586 -21.89 2.83 -15.16
C ARG A 586 -22.98 1.78 -14.93
N LYS A 587 -22.94 0.66 -15.66
CA LYS A 587 -23.93 -0.43 -15.65
C LYS A 587 -25.31 -0.03 -16.18
N HIS A 588 -25.38 0.99 -17.02
CA HIS A 588 -26.60 1.39 -17.72
C HIS A 588 -26.58 0.77 -19.13
N LEU A 589 -26.90 -0.53 -19.21
CA LEU A 589 -26.73 -1.29 -20.45
C LEU A 589 -27.73 -0.90 -21.55
N ASP A 590 -28.93 -0.47 -21.19
CA ASP A 590 -29.93 0.00 -22.15
C ASP A 590 -29.51 1.33 -22.80
N ASP A 591 -29.01 2.27 -21.98
CA ASP A 591 -28.41 3.51 -22.48
C ASP A 591 -27.19 3.22 -23.36
N ALA A 592 -26.34 2.26 -22.96
CA ALA A 592 -25.20 1.84 -23.76
C ALA A 592 -25.62 1.31 -25.13
N LEU A 593 -26.66 0.48 -25.18
CA LEU A 593 -27.22 -0.06 -26.42
C LEU A 593 -27.77 1.06 -27.31
N LYS A 594 -28.52 2.01 -26.72
CA LYS A 594 -29.03 3.18 -27.44
C LYS A 594 -27.91 4.00 -28.08
N PHE A 595 -26.84 4.29 -27.33
CA PHE A 595 -25.74 5.11 -27.83
C PHE A 595 -24.93 4.40 -28.92
N ILE A 596 -24.67 3.09 -28.81
CA ILE A 596 -23.96 2.36 -29.87
C ILE A 596 -24.82 2.22 -31.13
N ASP A 597 -26.14 2.12 -30.99
CA ASP A 597 -27.07 2.11 -32.11
C ASP A 597 -27.08 3.46 -32.84
N ASP A 598 -26.99 4.57 -32.10
CA ASP A 598 -26.82 5.90 -32.69
C ASP A 598 -25.51 6.03 -33.48
N SER A 599 -24.40 5.44 -33.00
CA SER A 599 -23.14 5.37 -33.76
C SER A 599 -23.29 4.59 -35.06
N LEU A 600 -23.99 3.46 -35.04
CA LEU A 600 -24.22 2.59 -36.20
C LEU A 600 -25.20 3.19 -37.22
N LYS A 601 -26.11 4.08 -36.81
CA LYS A 601 -26.96 4.81 -37.77
C LYS A 601 -26.14 5.68 -38.73
N ALA A 602 -25.04 6.26 -38.24
CA ALA A 602 -24.19 7.13 -39.03
C ALA A 602 -23.09 6.37 -39.79
N GLU A 603 -22.51 5.34 -39.16
CA GLU A 603 -21.49 4.48 -39.79
C GLU A 603 -21.86 2.99 -39.63
N PRO A 604 -22.78 2.45 -40.47
CA PRO A 604 -23.30 1.09 -40.32
C PRO A 604 -22.25 -0.02 -40.44
N ASP A 605 -21.22 0.21 -41.27
CA ASP A 605 -20.20 -0.79 -41.58
C ASP A 605 -18.97 -0.71 -40.65
N ASN A 606 -19.01 0.16 -39.64
CA ASN A 606 -17.89 0.34 -38.71
C ASN A 606 -17.71 -0.91 -37.84
N GLN A 607 -16.66 -1.67 -38.11
CA GLN A 607 -16.36 -2.94 -37.45
C GLN A 607 -16.16 -2.79 -35.94
N GLN A 608 -15.61 -1.66 -35.48
CA GLN A 608 -15.42 -1.41 -34.05
C GLN A 608 -16.77 -1.26 -33.34
N PHE A 609 -17.71 -0.53 -33.95
CA PHE A 609 -19.05 -0.33 -33.39
C PHE A 609 -19.88 -1.61 -33.39
N LEU A 610 -19.85 -2.37 -34.50
CA LEU A 610 -20.53 -3.66 -34.62
C LEU A 610 -20.04 -4.67 -33.58
N SER A 611 -18.72 -4.76 -33.40
CA SER A 611 -18.10 -5.60 -32.37
C SER A 611 -18.57 -5.21 -30.97
N TYR A 612 -18.56 -3.91 -30.66
CA TYR A 612 -18.94 -3.44 -29.33
C TYR A 612 -20.44 -3.59 -29.05
N GLN A 613 -21.31 -3.39 -30.05
CA GLN A 613 -22.75 -3.65 -29.93
C GLN A 613 -23.02 -5.12 -29.60
N LYS A 614 -22.29 -6.05 -30.25
CA LYS A 614 -22.38 -7.48 -29.95
C LYS A 614 -21.99 -7.77 -28.50
N ASP A 615 -20.93 -7.13 -27.99
CA ASP A 615 -20.51 -7.27 -26.60
C ASP A 615 -21.57 -6.76 -25.62
N ILE A 616 -22.20 -5.62 -25.89
CA ILE A 616 -23.29 -5.07 -25.06
C ILE A 616 -24.51 -6.01 -25.06
N LYS A 617 -24.94 -6.50 -26.23
CA LYS A 617 -26.05 -7.46 -26.34
C LYS A 617 -25.75 -8.76 -25.58
N ALA A 618 -24.50 -9.23 -25.60
CA ALA A 618 -24.07 -10.39 -24.82
C ALA A 618 -24.02 -10.14 -23.30
N LEU A 619 -23.91 -8.88 -22.86
CA LEU A 619 -24.05 -8.51 -21.44
C LEU A 619 -25.52 -8.51 -21.00
N LEU A 620 -26.42 -8.00 -21.84
CA LEU A 620 -27.87 -7.94 -21.59
C LEU A 620 -28.53 -9.32 -21.51
N SER A 621 -28.04 -10.30 -22.28
CA SER A 621 -28.61 -11.66 -22.32
C SER A 621 -28.28 -12.55 -21.12
N LYS A 622 -27.46 -12.07 -20.15
CA LYS A 622 -27.13 -12.84 -18.94
C LYS A 622 -28.19 -12.60 -17.85
N PRO A 623 -28.79 -13.65 -17.25
CA PRO A 623 -29.74 -13.47 -16.15
C PRO A 623 -29.06 -12.83 -14.93
N MET A 624 -29.65 -11.75 -14.42
CA MET A 624 -29.20 -11.08 -13.19
C MET A 624 -29.34 -12.02 -11.98
N LYS A 625 -28.28 -12.75 -11.64
CA LYS A 625 -28.11 -13.27 -10.28
C LYS A 625 -27.84 -12.09 -9.36
N GLN A 626 -28.64 -11.94 -8.30
CA GLN A 626 -28.42 -10.98 -7.22
C GLN A 626 -26.93 -10.98 -6.81
N ALA A 627 -26.26 -9.87 -7.12
CA ALA A 627 -24.84 -9.72 -6.87
C ALA A 627 -24.63 -9.28 -5.42
N LYS A 628 -23.93 -10.13 -4.64
CA LYS A 628 -23.18 -9.70 -3.47
C LYS A 628 -22.09 -8.70 -3.92
N ASP A 629 -21.95 -7.64 -3.13
CA ASP A 629 -20.85 -6.66 -3.00
C ASP A 629 -20.05 -6.25 -4.28
N PRO A 630 -20.03 -4.96 -4.68
CA PRO A 630 -19.43 -4.48 -5.94
C PRO A 630 -17.94 -4.79 -6.21
N LYS A 631 -17.18 -5.29 -5.23
CA LYS A 631 -15.75 -5.62 -5.40
C LYS A 631 -15.47 -6.86 -6.25
N GLN A 632 -16.45 -7.75 -6.42
CA GLN A 632 -16.17 -9.09 -7.00
C GLN A 632 -16.47 -9.22 -8.50
N LEU A 633 -17.26 -8.32 -9.08
CA LEU A 633 -17.74 -8.46 -10.47
C LEU A 633 -16.76 -7.87 -11.51
N SER A 634 -15.82 -7.02 -11.12
CA SER A 634 -14.73 -6.53 -11.98
C SER A 634 -13.56 -7.50 -12.07
N LEU A 635 -13.35 -8.33 -11.03
CA LEU A 635 -12.25 -9.30 -10.97
C LEU A 635 -12.50 -10.52 -11.88
N THR A 636 -13.76 -10.94 -12.03
CA THR A 636 -14.07 -12.26 -12.58
C THR A 636 -14.01 -12.37 -14.11
N LYS A 637 -14.04 -11.26 -14.86
CA LYS A 637 -13.75 -11.28 -16.31
C LYS A 637 -12.26 -11.09 -16.63
N LEU A 638 -11.49 -10.47 -15.74
CA LEU A 638 -10.02 -10.38 -15.83
C LEU A 638 -9.33 -11.70 -15.42
N GLU A 639 -9.92 -12.46 -14.50
CA GLU A 639 -9.43 -13.80 -14.08
C GLU A 639 -9.72 -14.92 -15.08
N GLN A 640 -10.68 -14.76 -16.01
CA GLN A 640 -10.99 -15.81 -16.98
C GLN A 640 -9.98 -15.85 -18.15
N PHE A 641 -9.29 -14.75 -18.44
CA PHE A 641 -8.14 -14.75 -19.35
C PHE A 641 -6.89 -15.43 -18.76
N SER A 642 -6.81 -15.58 -17.43
CA SER A 642 -5.63 -16.16 -16.75
C SER A 642 -5.68 -17.69 -16.55
N LYS A 643 -6.81 -18.36 -16.82
CA LYS A 643 -7.01 -19.80 -16.55
C LYS A 643 -6.75 -20.75 -17.73
N ALA A 644 -6.42 -20.25 -18.92
CA ALA A 644 -6.23 -21.10 -20.12
C ALA A 644 -4.85 -21.77 -20.28
N LYS A 645 -3.93 -21.68 -19.30
CA LYS A 645 -2.62 -22.36 -19.36
C LYS A 645 -2.24 -23.03 -18.03
N SER A 646 -2.78 -24.23 -17.78
CA SER A 646 -2.09 -25.28 -17.02
C SER A 646 -2.83 -26.61 -17.10
N SER A 647 -2.55 -27.41 -18.13
CA SER A 647 -2.53 -28.86 -17.96
C SER A 647 -1.14 -29.24 -17.46
N HIS A 648 -1.03 -30.07 -16.42
CA HIS A 648 -0.20 -31.27 -16.36
C HIS A 648 -0.42 -31.97 -15.00
N LYS A 649 -0.77 -33.26 -15.09
CA LYS A 649 -1.16 -34.18 -14.02
C LYS A 649 0.03 -34.65 -13.16
N ASN A 650 -0.33 -35.09 -11.95
CA ASN A 650 0.50 -35.75 -10.94
C ASN A 650 1.24 -37.01 -11.44
N SER A 651 2.52 -37.13 -11.09
CA SER A 651 3.30 -38.38 -11.09
C SER A 651 4.05 -38.53 -9.76
N THR A 652 4.24 -39.77 -9.32
CA THR A 652 5.07 -40.20 -8.18
C THR A 652 6.45 -39.49 -8.19
N PRO A 653 7.01 -39.09 -7.03
CA PRO A 653 8.22 -38.28 -7.01
C PRO A 653 9.44 -39.12 -7.44
N SER A 654 9.94 -38.88 -8.66
CA SER A 654 11.22 -39.39 -9.17
C SER A 654 12.22 -38.25 -9.38
N ALA A 655 13.53 -38.53 -9.43
CA ALA A 655 14.54 -37.51 -9.72
C ALA A 655 14.33 -36.88 -11.10
N LYS A 656 13.92 -37.67 -12.10
CA LYS A 656 13.57 -37.16 -13.45
C LYS A 656 12.47 -36.08 -13.37
N VAL A 657 11.37 -36.38 -12.70
CA VAL A 657 10.23 -35.45 -12.57
C VAL A 657 10.64 -34.20 -11.78
N ARG A 658 11.50 -34.35 -10.76
CA ARG A 658 12.01 -33.21 -9.99
C ARG A 658 12.92 -32.31 -10.82
N ILE A 659 13.75 -32.85 -11.72
CA ILE A 659 14.60 -32.08 -12.65
C ILE A 659 13.74 -31.37 -13.70
N GLN A 660 12.75 -32.06 -14.28
CA GLN A 660 11.84 -31.45 -15.26
C GLN A 660 10.95 -30.35 -14.67
N ASN A 661 10.69 -30.40 -13.36
CA ASN A 661 9.99 -29.35 -12.64
C ASN A 661 10.86 -28.17 -12.21
N GLN A 662 12.18 -28.19 -12.43
CA GLN A 662 13.04 -27.06 -12.09
C GLN A 662 12.77 -25.87 -13.00
N LEU A 663 13.08 -24.68 -12.49
CA LEU A 663 12.84 -23.42 -13.19
C LEU A 663 13.52 -23.38 -14.56
N SER A 664 14.76 -23.88 -14.65
CA SER A 664 15.51 -23.96 -15.91
C SER A 664 14.78 -24.79 -16.96
N TYR A 665 14.38 -26.01 -16.63
CA TYR A 665 13.68 -26.88 -17.58
C TYR A 665 12.36 -26.27 -18.09
N ARG A 666 11.57 -25.67 -17.18
CA ARG A 666 10.28 -25.03 -17.52
C ARG A 666 10.47 -23.80 -18.41
N LEU A 667 11.46 -22.96 -18.11
CA LEU A 667 11.77 -21.78 -18.91
C LEU A 667 12.19 -22.15 -20.32
N GLY A 668 13.15 -23.06 -20.50
CA GLY A 668 13.59 -23.41 -21.84
C GLY A 668 12.55 -24.19 -22.64
N GLN A 669 11.66 -24.96 -21.99
CA GLN A 669 10.53 -25.59 -22.69
C GLN A 669 9.54 -24.55 -23.24
N GLU A 670 9.20 -23.52 -22.46
CA GLU A 670 8.32 -22.44 -22.91
C GLU A 670 8.96 -21.59 -24.02
N MET A 671 10.28 -21.37 -23.96
CA MET A 671 11.03 -20.72 -25.03
C MET A 671 10.92 -21.49 -26.36
N ILE A 672 11.13 -22.81 -26.34
CA ILE A 672 11.06 -23.66 -27.56
C ILE A 672 9.65 -23.67 -28.16
N LEU A 673 8.60 -23.63 -27.34
CA LEU A 673 7.22 -23.63 -27.81
C LEU A 673 6.86 -22.31 -28.47
N ASN A 674 7.17 -21.18 -27.81
CA ASN A 674 6.82 -19.85 -28.31
C ASN A 674 7.72 -19.38 -29.45
N SER A 675 8.89 -20.00 -29.68
CA SER A 675 9.79 -19.64 -30.76
C SER A 675 9.32 -20.11 -32.15
N LYS A 676 8.19 -20.82 -32.26
CA LYS A 676 7.66 -21.35 -33.53
C LYS A 676 6.77 -20.37 -34.30
N SER A 677 6.49 -19.17 -33.76
CA SER A 677 5.67 -18.13 -34.43
C SER A 677 6.02 -16.70 -33.97
N LEU A 678 5.77 -15.69 -34.81
CA LEU A 678 6.08 -14.27 -34.49
C LEU A 678 5.24 -13.73 -33.31
N SER A 679 3.95 -14.06 -33.26
CA SER A 679 3.07 -13.66 -32.16
C SER A 679 3.42 -14.39 -30.85
N GLY A 680 3.95 -15.61 -30.94
CA GLY A 680 4.55 -16.33 -29.81
C GLY A 680 5.80 -15.63 -29.27
N TYR A 681 6.67 -15.14 -30.16
CA TYR A 681 7.88 -14.41 -29.77
C TYR A 681 7.57 -13.12 -28.98
N MET A 682 6.57 -12.35 -29.42
CA MET A 682 6.14 -11.12 -28.72
C MET A 682 5.53 -11.40 -27.33
N ARG A 683 4.88 -12.56 -27.15
CA ARG A 683 4.31 -12.98 -25.86
C ARG A 683 5.33 -13.69 -24.96
N MET A 684 6.45 -14.13 -25.50
CA MET A 684 7.44 -14.98 -24.81
C MET A 684 8.03 -14.34 -23.53
N PRO A 685 8.44 -13.05 -23.49
CA PRO A 685 8.96 -12.46 -22.25
C PRO A 685 7.93 -12.47 -21.12
N TYR A 686 6.66 -12.23 -21.46
CA TYR A 686 5.55 -12.26 -20.51
C TYR A 686 5.27 -13.68 -20.00
N GLU A 687 5.25 -14.68 -20.88
CA GLU A 687 5.04 -16.09 -20.52
C GLU A 687 6.18 -16.64 -19.64
N LEU A 688 7.44 -16.28 -19.94
CA LEU A 688 8.60 -16.67 -19.15
C LEU A 688 8.59 -16.02 -17.76
N LEU A 689 8.23 -14.74 -17.65
CA LEU A 689 8.11 -14.06 -16.36
C LEU A 689 6.92 -14.62 -15.55
N CYS A 690 5.82 -14.99 -16.21
CA CYS A 690 4.70 -15.71 -15.60
C CYS A 690 5.12 -17.08 -15.05
N ILE A 691 5.98 -17.83 -15.76
CA ILE A 691 6.52 -19.12 -15.28
C ILE A 691 7.43 -18.93 -14.08
N VAL A 692 8.32 -17.92 -14.08
CA VAL A 692 9.17 -17.59 -12.92
C VAL A 692 8.30 -17.23 -11.71
N TYR A 693 7.28 -16.40 -11.92
CA TYR A 693 6.39 -15.96 -10.86
C TYR A 693 5.58 -17.13 -10.28
N LYS A 694 4.92 -17.94 -11.13
CA LYS A 694 4.19 -19.14 -10.70
C LYS A 694 5.11 -20.12 -9.98
N TYR A 695 6.34 -20.34 -10.46
CA TYR A 695 7.31 -21.21 -9.80
C TYR A 695 7.76 -20.70 -8.43
N LYS A 696 7.96 -19.37 -8.25
CA LYS A 696 8.26 -18.78 -6.94
C LYS A 696 7.08 -18.94 -5.97
N GLN A 697 5.84 -18.81 -6.46
CA GLN A 697 4.64 -19.04 -5.65
C GLN A 697 4.44 -20.52 -5.30
N GLU A 698 4.65 -21.45 -6.23
CA GLU A 698 4.64 -22.89 -5.96
C GLU A 698 5.73 -23.27 -4.93
N LYS A 699 6.92 -22.68 -5.03
CA LYS A 699 8.01 -22.90 -4.07
C LYS A 699 7.71 -22.32 -2.70
N LYS A 700 7.10 -21.12 -2.61
CA LYS A 700 6.65 -20.54 -1.33
C LYS A 700 5.51 -21.35 -0.73
N ALA A 701 4.49 -21.73 -1.51
CA ALA A 701 3.39 -22.57 -1.05
C ALA A 701 3.86 -23.97 -0.62
N TYR A 702 4.85 -24.56 -1.30
CA TYR A 702 5.49 -25.80 -0.88
C TYR A 702 6.32 -25.60 0.40
N GLN A 703 7.08 -24.50 0.52
CA GLN A 703 7.79 -24.14 1.75
C GLN A 703 6.85 -23.91 2.93
N GLU A 704 5.68 -23.33 2.71
CA GLU A 704 4.64 -23.17 3.71
C GLU A 704 3.94 -24.50 4.05
N LYS A 705 3.74 -25.39 3.07
CA LYS A 705 3.23 -26.76 3.30
C LYS A 705 4.20 -27.62 4.12
N ILE A 706 5.51 -27.54 3.87
CA ILE A 706 6.52 -28.24 4.69
C ILE A 706 6.75 -27.55 6.04
N LYS A 707 6.50 -26.24 6.17
CA LYS A 707 6.51 -25.56 7.47
C LYS A 707 5.31 -25.97 8.33
N LYS A 708 4.12 -26.13 7.72
CA LYS A 708 2.89 -26.59 8.38
C LYS A 708 2.84 -28.10 8.63
N ASN A 709 3.56 -28.90 7.83
CA ASN A 709 3.76 -30.33 8.07
C ASN A 709 5.16 -30.76 7.58
N PRO A 710 6.17 -30.78 8.47
CA PRO A 710 7.56 -31.11 8.13
C PRO A 710 7.75 -32.48 7.47
N SER A 711 6.86 -33.45 7.71
CA SER A 711 6.92 -34.79 7.11
C SER A 711 6.70 -34.80 5.59
N LEU A 712 6.26 -33.67 5.01
CA LEU A 712 6.06 -33.50 3.56
C LEU A 712 7.33 -33.00 2.84
N LYS A 713 8.43 -32.77 3.57
CA LYS A 713 9.71 -32.36 2.97
C LYS A 713 10.27 -33.49 2.12
N LEU A 714 10.28 -33.28 0.81
CA LEU A 714 10.89 -34.18 -0.16
C LEU A 714 12.38 -34.44 0.19
N PRO A 715 12.84 -35.70 0.09
CA PRO A 715 14.24 -36.07 0.29
C PRO A 715 15.23 -35.30 -0.61
N PRO A 716 16.54 -35.29 -0.30
CA PRO A 716 17.59 -34.81 -1.20
C PRO A 716 17.48 -35.47 -2.59
N LEU A 717 17.88 -34.78 -3.66
CA LEU A 717 17.67 -35.28 -5.03
C LEU A 717 18.47 -36.57 -5.30
N GLU A 718 19.58 -36.73 -4.59
CA GLU A 718 20.55 -37.82 -4.67
C GLU A 718 20.05 -39.11 -4.00
N SER A 719 19.05 -39.01 -3.12
CA SER A 719 18.49 -40.17 -2.42
C SER A 719 17.45 -40.92 -3.26
N TYR A 720 17.17 -40.48 -4.48
CA TYR A 720 16.24 -41.12 -5.40
C TYR A 720 17.00 -42.15 -6.25
N ALA A 721 16.43 -43.34 -6.39
CA ALA A 721 17.07 -44.46 -7.09
C ALA A 721 17.43 -44.13 -8.56
N ASP A 722 16.62 -43.30 -9.23
CA ASP A 722 16.81 -42.88 -10.62
C ASP A 722 17.76 -41.69 -10.77
N TYR A 723 18.39 -41.19 -9.70
CA TYR A 723 19.20 -39.97 -9.75
C TYR A 723 20.27 -40.01 -10.84
N LYS A 724 21.01 -41.14 -10.97
CA LYS A 724 22.05 -41.29 -11.99
C LYS A 724 21.50 -41.21 -13.41
N GLU A 725 20.32 -41.77 -13.68
CA GLU A 725 19.69 -41.70 -14.99
C GLU A 725 19.08 -40.31 -15.25
N ALA A 726 18.48 -39.71 -14.22
CA ALA A 726 17.83 -38.40 -14.28
C ALA A 726 18.80 -37.25 -14.59
N LEU A 727 20.10 -37.40 -14.26
CA LEU A 727 21.12 -36.42 -14.63
C LEU A 727 21.24 -36.20 -16.14
N LYS A 728 20.88 -37.19 -16.98
CA LYS A 728 20.84 -37.04 -18.44
C LYS A 728 19.91 -35.90 -18.88
N TYR A 729 18.87 -35.58 -18.11
CA TYR A 729 17.89 -34.53 -18.44
C TYR A 729 18.43 -33.11 -18.25
N LYS A 730 19.52 -32.93 -17.51
CA LYS A 730 20.22 -31.63 -17.47
C LYS A 730 20.93 -31.30 -18.78
N ASN A 731 21.16 -32.31 -19.62
CA ASN A 731 21.75 -32.13 -20.95
C ASN A 731 20.70 -31.85 -22.04
N HIS A 732 19.40 -31.91 -21.72
CA HIS A 732 18.36 -31.58 -22.69
C HIS A 732 18.40 -30.10 -23.07
N LEU A 733 18.04 -29.80 -24.32
CA LEU A 733 17.98 -28.44 -24.84
C LEU A 733 17.14 -27.50 -23.96
N SER A 734 15.97 -27.96 -23.49
CA SER A 734 15.09 -27.19 -22.60
C SER A 734 15.75 -26.82 -21.27
N TYR A 735 16.55 -27.72 -20.68
CA TYR A 735 17.23 -27.42 -19.42
C TYR A 735 18.37 -26.42 -19.63
N ARG A 736 19.19 -26.67 -20.66
CA ARG A 736 20.36 -25.83 -21.01
C ARG A 736 19.95 -24.40 -21.40
N LEU A 737 18.88 -24.24 -22.20
CA LEU A 737 18.37 -22.92 -22.56
C LEU A 737 17.89 -22.14 -21.35
N GLY A 738 17.14 -22.79 -20.45
CA GLY A 738 16.65 -22.10 -19.25
C GLY A 738 17.73 -21.83 -18.21
N GLU A 739 18.75 -22.69 -18.07
CA GLU A 739 19.92 -22.37 -17.25
C GLU A 739 20.71 -21.21 -17.82
N ALA A 740 20.97 -21.21 -19.13
CA ALA A 740 21.64 -20.08 -19.79
C ALA A 740 20.83 -18.80 -19.61
N LEU A 741 19.48 -18.84 -19.67
CA LEU A 741 18.65 -17.67 -19.39
C LEU A 741 18.72 -17.24 -17.91
N ILE A 742 18.75 -18.18 -16.97
CA ILE A 742 18.90 -17.88 -15.53
C ILE A 742 20.29 -17.30 -15.26
N GLU A 743 21.33 -17.81 -15.90
CA GLU A 743 22.69 -17.34 -15.75
C GLU A 743 22.89 -15.99 -16.42
N ALA A 744 22.30 -15.79 -17.59
CA ALA A 744 22.19 -14.50 -18.25
C ALA A 744 21.51 -13.48 -17.33
N ASN A 745 20.41 -13.88 -16.69
CA ASN A 745 19.70 -13.08 -15.69
C ASN A 745 20.51 -12.87 -14.40
N ARG A 746 21.47 -13.74 -14.07
CA ARG A 746 22.37 -13.57 -12.92
C ARG A 746 23.59 -12.73 -13.25
N THR A 747 24.08 -12.79 -14.48
CA THR A 747 25.30 -12.13 -14.94
C THR A 747 24.99 -11.01 -15.92
N TRP A 748 23.74 -10.56 -15.94
CA TRP A 748 23.21 -9.58 -16.88
C TRP A 748 24.00 -8.28 -16.87
N TRP A 749 24.48 -7.87 -15.69
CA TRP A 749 25.33 -6.68 -15.46
C TRP A 749 26.74 -6.79 -16.06
N ARG A 750 27.16 -7.96 -16.54
CA ARG A 750 28.38 -8.15 -17.36
C ARG A 750 28.05 -8.39 -18.82
N GLY A 751 26.89 -7.91 -19.27
CA GLY A 751 26.36 -8.21 -20.60
C GLY A 751 25.79 -9.63 -20.71
N GLY A 752 25.42 -10.28 -19.59
CA GLY A 752 24.94 -11.67 -19.58
C GLY A 752 23.80 -11.95 -20.57
N TYR A 753 22.89 -11.00 -20.82
CA TYR A 753 21.84 -11.18 -21.83
C TYR A 753 22.32 -10.98 -23.27
N ILE A 754 23.29 -10.08 -23.49
CA ILE A 754 23.92 -9.93 -24.81
C ILE A 754 24.72 -11.20 -25.10
N LYS A 755 25.48 -11.68 -24.11
CA LYS A 755 26.18 -12.97 -24.14
C LYS A 755 25.22 -14.12 -24.38
N PHE A 756 24.06 -14.12 -23.73
CA PHE A 756 23.00 -15.10 -23.94
C PHE A 756 22.49 -15.11 -25.38
N LEU A 757 22.25 -13.94 -25.99
CA LEU A 757 21.84 -13.84 -27.40
C LEU A 757 22.89 -14.47 -28.34
N PHE A 758 24.18 -14.34 -28.04
CA PHE A 758 25.25 -15.04 -28.76
C PHE A 758 25.33 -16.55 -28.41
N GLU A 759 25.05 -16.94 -27.17
CA GLU A 759 25.02 -18.34 -26.71
C GLU A 759 23.82 -19.14 -27.27
N LEU A 760 22.73 -18.49 -27.66
CA LEU A 760 21.56 -19.18 -28.27
C LEU A 760 21.92 -19.94 -29.55
N GLY A 761 22.84 -19.42 -30.37
CA GLY A 761 23.31 -20.07 -31.60
C GLY A 761 24.16 -21.31 -31.33
N THR A 762 24.92 -21.34 -30.23
CA THR A 762 25.80 -22.47 -29.88
C THR A 762 25.10 -23.55 -29.06
N ILE A 763 24.08 -23.19 -28.26
CA ILE A 763 23.24 -24.15 -27.53
C ILE A 763 22.34 -24.97 -28.48
N ARG A 764 21.94 -24.39 -29.63
CA ARG A 764 21.07 -25.05 -30.63
C ARG A 764 21.78 -26.12 -31.48
N ASN A 765 23.10 -26.05 -31.62
CA ASN A 765 23.90 -26.93 -32.49
C ASN A 765 24.70 -28.02 -31.73
N ARG A 766 24.46 -28.22 -30.43
CA ARG A 766 25.18 -29.19 -29.55
C ARG A 766 24.26 -30.18 -28.86
#